data_AF-A0A821Y6G9-F1
#
_entry.id   AF-A0A821Y6G9-F1
#
_cell.length_a   1.000
_cell.length_b   1.000
_cell.length_c   1.000
_cell.angle_alpha   90.00
_cell.angle_beta   90.00
_cell.angle_gamma   90.00
#
_symmetry.space_group_name_H-M   'P 1'
#
loop_
_entity.id
_entity.type
_entity.pdbx_description
1 polymer ?
#
loop_
_entity_poly.entity_id
_entity_poly.type
_entity_poly.pdbx_seq_one_letter_code
_entity_poly.pdbx_strand_id
1 'polypeptide(L)'
;MKLTVDGLLVYFPYDYIYPEQYAYMLELKRALDAKGHGLLEMPSGTGKTVSLLSLIVAYMIQNPHHVRKLIYCSRTIPEIEKVLEELKNLFKYYEKSQGEKPNLTGVVLSSRKNMCIHPEVSQEREGKLVDGKCHSLTASYIRERHEHDISVPICQFYEGFNTEGRESMLPYGVYNVDDLKQYGADRNWCPYFLSRFAIIHAEIVVYSYHYLLDPKIAEVVSKELNKEAVVVFDEAHNIDNVCIDALSVKITRRTIDKSTQALQSLEKSVAQMKAEDSTRLAAEYEALVEGLREAAQARDTDTILANPVLPDEVLDEVVPGNIRNAEHFLGFLKRFIEYLKTRLRIQHVVQESPAGFLKDVSARVCIERKPLRFCATRLQSLLRTLQVSDPSHLASLTLVTNLATLVSTYTKGFVIIIEPFDDRTPTVSNPILHFSCMDSSIAMRPVFARFQSVIITSGTLSPLDMYPKILDFHPVVVSSFTMTLARPCLLPMIVSKGSDQVAISSKYETREDVAVIRNYGQLLVEISACVPDGVVCFFTSYLYLESVVGAWYDQGVVASLQRHKLLFIETQDSAETSFALINYIKACESGRGAVLLSVARGKVSEGVDFDHHLGRAVLMFGIPYVFTQSRILKARLEYLRDQFQIRENDFLTFDAMRHAAQCVGRVLRGKTDYGVMIFADKRFSRADKRTKLPRWIQEHLKDSLTNLSTEEAVQICKRWLRQMAQPFTREDQLGVSLLTLQQLQSKEQQEKIQRAVVQQ
;
A
#
# COMPACT_ATOMS: atom_id res chain seq x y z
N MET A 1 -3.49 -31.56 5.16
CA MET A 1 -4.21 -31.98 6.37
C MET A 1 -5.70 -31.63 6.29
N LYS A 2 -6.61 -32.48 6.80
CA LYS A 2 -8.07 -32.20 6.87
C LYS A 2 -8.43 -31.73 8.29
N LEU A 3 -8.76 -30.46 8.45
CA LEU A 3 -9.03 -29.83 9.74
C LEU A 3 -10.53 -29.61 9.94
N THR A 4 -11.01 -29.69 11.17
CA THR A 4 -12.39 -29.31 11.52
C THR A 4 -12.33 -28.05 12.37
N VAL A 5 -12.82 -26.93 11.83
CA VAL A 5 -12.83 -25.61 12.49
C VAL A 5 -14.29 -25.26 12.79
N ASP A 6 -14.72 -25.44 14.04
CA ASP A 6 -16.10 -25.25 14.51
C ASP A 6 -17.17 -25.88 13.60
N GLY A 7 -16.91 -27.08 13.06
CA GLY A 7 -17.81 -27.79 12.14
C GLY A 7 -17.59 -27.52 10.64
N LEU A 8 -16.66 -26.65 10.26
CA LEU A 8 -16.24 -26.45 8.87
C LEU A 8 -15.06 -27.38 8.55
N LEU A 9 -15.17 -28.19 7.50
CA LEU A 9 -14.05 -29.01 7.03
C LEU A 9 -13.09 -28.18 6.16
N VAL A 10 -11.89 -27.92 6.67
CA VAL A 10 -10.84 -27.12 6.00
C VAL A 10 -9.75 -28.04 5.47
N TYR A 11 -9.40 -27.88 4.20
CA TYR A 11 -8.25 -28.56 3.60
C TYR A 11 -7.03 -27.64 3.69
N PHE A 12 -6.08 -28.02 4.53
CA PHE A 12 -4.83 -27.30 4.70
C PHE A 12 -3.74 -27.95 3.85
N PRO A 13 -2.95 -27.20 3.05
CA PRO A 13 -2.05 -27.78 2.06
C PRO A 13 -0.78 -28.40 2.65
N TYR A 14 -0.58 -28.27 3.97
CA TYR A 14 0.55 -28.86 4.70
C TYR A 14 0.08 -29.97 5.65
N ASP A 15 1.02 -30.82 6.07
CA ASP A 15 0.74 -31.95 6.96
C ASP A 15 0.68 -31.55 8.44
N TYR A 16 1.26 -30.39 8.78
CA TYR A 16 1.33 -29.84 10.12
C TYR A 16 0.74 -28.43 10.15
N ILE A 17 0.23 -28.03 11.31
CA ILE A 17 -0.33 -26.70 11.56
C ILE A 17 0.28 -26.11 12.83
N TYR A 18 0.40 -24.79 12.88
CA TYR A 18 0.77 -24.08 14.09
C TYR A 18 -0.47 -23.84 14.98
N PRO A 19 -0.34 -23.89 16.33
CA PRO A 19 -1.43 -23.55 17.25
C PRO A 19 -2.10 -22.21 16.92
N GLU A 20 -1.30 -21.19 16.63
CA GLU A 20 -1.77 -19.85 16.28
C GLU A 20 -2.52 -19.80 14.94
N GLN A 21 -2.19 -20.67 13.97
CA GLN A 21 -2.92 -20.75 12.70
C GLN A 21 -4.33 -21.29 12.92
N TYR A 22 -4.49 -22.29 13.80
CA TYR A 22 -5.81 -22.82 14.14
C TYR A 22 -6.66 -21.80 14.91
N ALA A 23 -6.05 -21.12 15.89
CA ALA A 23 -6.66 -19.98 16.59
C ALA A 23 -7.11 -18.88 15.63
N TYR A 24 -6.26 -18.51 14.68
CA TYR A 24 -6.57 -17.54 13.65
C TYR A 24 -7.78 -17.97 12.80
N MET A 25 -7.83 -19.25 12.40
CA MET A 25 -8.96 -19.79 11.66
C MET A 25 -10.26 -19.75 12.47
N LEU A 26 -10.23 -20.02 13.78
CA LEU A 26 -11.43 -19.92 14.63
C LEU A 26 -11.98 -18.50 14.68
N GLU A 27 -11.12 -17.51 14.95
CA GLU A 27 -11.53 -16.11 15.03
C GLU A 27 -11.96 -15.54 13.67
N LEU A 28 -11.27 -15.91 12.60
CA LEU A 28 -11.66 -15.51 11.24
C LEU A 28 -13.02 -16.10 10.88
N LYS A 29 -13.29 -17.37 11.25
CA LYS A 29 -14.60 -17.98 11.02
C LYS A 29 -15.70 -17.26 11.81
N ARG A 30 -15.46 -16.90 13.08
CA ARG A 30 -16.42 -16.12 13.89
C ARG A 30 -16.78 -14.80 13.23
N ALA A 31 -15.78 -14.09 12.67
CA ALA A 31 -16.03 -12.84 11.94
C ALA A 31 -16.91 -13.06 10.70
N LEU A 32 -16.65 -14.13 9.93
CA LEU A 32 -17.44 -14.49 8.75
C LEU A 32 -18.87 -14.89 9.11
N ASP A 33 -19.06 -15.73 10.13
CA ASP A 33 -20.38 -16.20 10.57
C ASP A 33 -21.24 -15.05 11.10
N ALA A 34 -20.64 -14.08 11.79
CA ALA A 34 -21.31 -12.88 12.29
C ALA A 34 -21.60 -11.82 11.21
N LYS A 35 -21.12 -12.00 9.98
CA LYS A 35 -21.20 -11.00 8.89
C LYS A 35 -20.60 -9.64 9.29
N GLY A 36 -19.53 -9.68 10.08
CA GLY A 36 -18.90 -8.50 10.68
C GLY A 36 -17.52 -8.21 10.13
N HIS A 37 -17.03 -7.00 10.39
CA HIS A 37 -15.62 -6.66 10.14
C HIS A 37 -14.74 -7.27 11.22
N GLY A 38 -13.50 -7.62 10.87
CA GLY A 38 -12.54 -8.23 11.80
C GLY A 38 -11.18 -7.53 11.73
N LEU A 39 -10.54 -7.36 12.88
CA LEU A 39 -9.18 -6.85 13.02
C LEU A 39 -8.33 -7.93 13.69
N LEU A 40 -7.42 -8.53 12.92
CA LEU A 40 -6.64 -9.70 13.36
C LEU A 40 -5.15 -9.41 13.26
N GLU A 41 -4.44 -9.40 14.39
CA GLU A 41 -2.97 -9.30 14.41
C GLU A 41 -2.35 -10.69 14.51
N MET A 42 -1.75 -11.16 13.43
CA MET A 42 -1.01 -12.42 13.43
C MET A 42 0.49 -12.19 13.16
N PRO A 43 1.42 -12.73 13.98
CA PRO A 43 2.86 -12.51 13.82
C PRO A 43 3.38 -12.92 12.43
N SER A 44 4.44 -12.26 11.95
CA SER A 44 5.09 -12.61 10.70
C SER A 44 5.69 -14.02 10.75
N GLY A 45 5.71 -14.72 9.61
CA GLY A 45 6.32 -16.06 9.51
C GLY A 45 5.48 -17.23 10.03
N THR A 46 4.24 -16.99 10.46
CA THR A 46 3.32 -18.05 10.90
C THR A 46 2.39 -18.55 9.80
N GLY A 47 2.59 -18.16 8.53
CA GLY A 47 1.78 -18.63 7.40
C GLY A 47 0.36 -18.06 7.36
N LYS A 48 0.23 -16.72 7.46
CA LYS A 48 -1.07 -16.02 7.49
C LYS A 48 -1.88 -16.23 6.23
N THR A 49 -1.24 -16.02 5.10
CA THR A 49 -1.87 -16.08 3.78
C THR A 49 -2.45 -17.47 3.52
N VAL A 50 -1.67 -18.53 3.73
CA VAL A 50 -2.15 -19.93 3.66
C VAL A 50 -3.34 -20.16 4.58
N SER A 51 -3.26 -19.76 5.86
CA SER A 51 -4.31 -20.01 6.84
C SER A 51 -5.63 -19.34 6.47
N LEU A 52 -5.53 -18.10 6.01
CA LEU A 52 -6.64 -17.29 5.55
C LEU A 52 -7.26 -17.89 4.27
N LEU A 53 -6.45 -18.18 3.25
CA LEU A 53 -6.93 -18.75 1.99
C LEU A 53 -7.59 -20.11 2.18
N SER A 54 -6.98 -21.01 2.96
CA SER A 54 -7.54 -22.32 3.26
C SER A 54 -8.92 -22.23 3.91
N LEU A 55 -9.10 -21.32 4.86
CA LEU A 55 -10.37 -21.16 5.56
C LEU A 55 -11.45 -20.52 4.66
N ILE A 56 -11.12 -19.44 3.96
CA ILE A 56 -12.12 -18.75 3.12
C ILE A 56 -12.55 -19.65 1.95
N VAL A 57 -11.61 -20.35 1.29
CA VAL A 57 -11.94 -21.29 0.21
C VAL A 57 -12.84 -22.42 0.72
N ALA A 58 -12.54 -22.99 1.89
CA ALA A 58 -13.40 -24.00 2.51
C ALA A 58 -14.79 -23.44 2.83
N TYR A 59 -14.87 -22.20 3.31
CA TYR A 59 -16.13 -21.52 3.61
C TYR A 59 -16.97 -21.28 2.35
N MET A 60 -16.34 -20.83 1.26
CA MET A 60 -17.00 -20.60 -0.03
C MET A 60 -17.58 -21.89 -0.62
N ILE A 61 -16.85 -23.00 -0.51
CA ILE A 61 -17.31 -24.31 -1.02
C ILE A 61 -18.51 -24.83 -0.23
N GLN A 62 -18.51 -24.69 1.11
CA GLN A 62 -19.58 -25.22 1.96
C GLN A 62 -20.78 -24.28 2.06
N ASN A 63 -20.55 -22.96 1.97
CA ASN A 63 -21.57 -21.92 2.11
C ASN A 63 -21.57 -20.96 0.90
N PRO A 64 -21.90 -21.44 -0.32
CA PRO A 64 -21.86 -20.62 -1.53
C PRO A 64 -22.88 -19.47 -1.53
N HIS A 65 -23.96 -19.57 -0.75
CA HIS A 65 -24.95 -18.51 -0.56
C HIS A 65 -24.49 -17.39 0.37
N HIS A 66 -23.46 -17.63 1.18
CA HIS A 66 -22.99 -16.67 2.16
C HIS A 66 -21.83 -15.85 1.57
N VAL A 67 -20.81 -16.51 1.04
CA VAL A 67 -19.65 -15.85 0.46
C VAL A 67 -19.51 -16.27 -0.99
N ARG A 68 -19.83 -15.34 -1.89
CA ARG A 68 -19.75 -15.59 -3.33
C ARG A 68 -18.41 -15.19 -3.92
N LYS A 69 -17.73 -14.21 -3.33
CA LYS A 69 -16.46 -13.69 -3.85
C LYS A 69 -15.49 -13.33 -2.72
N LEU A 70 -14.22 -13.69 -2.89
CA LEU A 70 -13.10 -13.26 -2.08
C LEU A 70 -12.31 -12.19 -2.84
N ILE A 71 -12.15 -11.04 -2.21
CA ILE A 71 -11.31 -9.95 -2.68
C ILE A 71 -10.10 -9.88 -1.75
N TYR A 72 -8.94 -10.26 -2.26
CA TYR A 72 -7.69 -10.22 -1.52
C TYR A 72 -6.87 -8.99 -1.95
N CYS A 73 -6.66 -8.08 -1.02
CA CYS A 73 -5.92 -6.86 -1.24
C CYS A 73 -4.56 -6.94 -0.55
N SER A 74 -3.50 -6.82 -1.34
CA SER A 74 -2.12 -6.73 -0.85
C SER A 74 -1.48 -5.42 -1.27
N ARG A 75 -0.31 -5.09 -0.73
CA ARG A 75 0.35 -3.80 -0.98
C ARG A 75 1.16 -3.82 -2.27
N THR A 76 2.00 -4.84 -2.45
CA THR A 76 3.00 -4.92 -3.53
C THR A 76 2.72 -6.05 -4.52
N ILE A 77 3.28 -5.94 -5.74
CA ILE A 77 3.13 -6.96 -6.78
C ILE A 77 3.78 -8.31 -6.38
N PRO A 78 5.00 -8.35 -5.79
CA PRO A 78 5.57 -9.62 -5.35
C PRO A 78 4.73 -10.33 -4.28
N GLU A 79 4.07 -9.59 -3.39
CA GLU A 79 3.14 -10.19 -2.42
C GLU A 79 1.91 -10.79 -3.12
N ILE A 80 1.36 -10.09 -4.13
CA ILE A 80 0.26 -10.61 -4.95
C ILE A 80 0.65 -11.93 -5.64
N GLU A 81 1.86 -12.01 -6.20
CA GLU A 81 2.37 -13.22 -6.83
C GLU A 81 2.50 -14.38 -5.83
N LYS A 82 3.04 -14.11 -4.63
CA LYS A 82 3.14 -15.11 -3.54
C LYS A 82 1.76 -15.64 -3.13
N VAL A 83 0.77 -14.77 -2.98
CA VAL A 83 -0.62 -15.16 -2.63
C VAL A 83 -1.19 -16.12 -3.68
N LEU A 84 -0.97 -15.84 -4.97
CA LEU A 84 -1.46 -16.69 -6.06
C LEU A 84 -0.73 -18.03 -6.12
N GLU A 85 0.57 -18.05 -5.86
CA GLU A 85 1.34 -19.30 -5.75
C GLU A 85 0.84 -20.18 -4.60
N GLU A 86 0.55 -19.58 -3.45
CA GLU A 86 -0.06 -20.29 -2.32
C GLU A 86 -1.45 -20.82 -2.67
N LEU A 87 -2.26 -20.04 -3.38
CA LEU A 87 -3.57 -20.46 -3.86
C LEU A 87 -3.47 -21.63 -4.86
N LYS A 88 -2.49 -21.60 -5.77
CA LYS A 88 -2.18 -22.72 -6.68
C LYS A 88 -1.80 -23.98 -5.91
N ASN A 89 -1.00 -23.85 -4.86
CA ASN A 89 -0.61 -24.98 -4.02
C ASN A 89 -1.82 -25.57 -3.28
N LEU A 90 -2.73 -24.71 -2.80
CA LEU A 90 -3.99 -25.12 -2.22
C LEU A 90 -4.84 -25.90 -3.23
N PHE A 91 -5.02 -25.40 -4.45
CA PHE A 91 -5.84 -26.06 -5.47
C PHE A 91 -5.26 -27.42 -5.90
N LYS A 92 -3.93 -27.52 -6.05
CA LYS A 92 -3.25 -28.81 -6.27
C LYS A 92 -3.49 -29.79 -5.12
N TYR A 93 -3.58 -29.30 -3.88
CA TYR A 93 -3.88 -30.14 -2.72
C TYR A 93 -5.34 -30.64 -2.74
N TYR A 94 -6.28 -29.81 -3.16
CA TYR A 94 -7.67 -30.22 -3.39
C TYR A 94 -7.78 -31.28 -4.49
N GLU A 95 -7.12 -31.08 -5.63
CA GLU A 95 -7.09 -32.04 -6.74
C GLU A 95 -6.53 -33.40 -6.31
N LYS A 96 -5.44 -33.42 -5.52
CA LYS A 96 -4.91 -34.65 -4.93
C LYS A 96 -5.85 -35.32 -3.92
N SER A 97 -6.62 -34.53 -3.18
CA SER A 97 -7.44 -35.03 -2.06
C SER A 97 -8.84 -35.49 -2.48
N GLN A 98 -9.42 -34.88 -3.51
CA GLN A 98 -10.77 -35.18 -4.00
C GLN A 98 -10.80 -35.74 -5.44
N GLY A 99 -9.68 -35.72 -6.17
CA GLY A 99 -9.60 -36.20 -7.55
C GLY A 99 -10.11 -35.19 -8.60
N GLU A 100 -10.75 -34.11 -8.16
CA GLU A 100 -11.27 -33.04 -9.02
C GLU A 100 -10.74 -31.67 -8.58
N LYS A 101 -10.60 -30.76 -9.55
CA LYS A 101 -10.25 -29.37 -9.26
C LYS A 101 -11.46 -28.64 -8.69
N PRO A 102 -11.26 -27.73 -7.72
CA PRO A 102 -12.35 -26.89 -7.27
C PRO A 102 -12.88 -26.05 -8.44
N ASN A 103 -14.20 -25.92 -8.54
CA ASN A 103 -14.88 -25.07 -9.53
C ASN A 103 -14.76 -23.59 -9.14
N LEU A 104 -13.53 -23.13 -8.95
CA LEU A 104 -13.20 -21.77 -8.54
C LEU A 104 -12.13 -21.22 -9.49
N THR A 105 -12.27 -19.95 -9.83
CA THR A 105 -11.32 -19.19 -10.62
C THR A 105 -10.65 -18.13 -9.75
N GLY A 106 -9.31 -18.15 -9.77
CA GLY A 106 -8.46 -17.16 -9.12
C GLY A 106 -7.81 -16.27 -10.16
N VAL A 107 -8.10 -14.97 -10.14
CA VAL A 107 -7.60 -13.99 -11.12
C VAL A 107 -6.87 -12.86 -10.43
N VAL A 108 -5.76 -12.44 -11.04
CA VAL A 108 -5.00 -11.26 -10.64
C VAL A 108 -5.36 -10.05 -11.47
N LEU A 109 -5.48 -8.88 -10.82
CA LEU A 109 -5.53 -7.60 -11.51
C LEU A 109 -4.28 -6.78 -11.18
N SER A 110 -3.59 -6.36 -12.24
CA SER A 110 -2.45 -5.46 -12.16
C SER A 110 -2.60 -4.27 -13.11
N SER A 111 -1.60 -3.40 -13.13
CA SER A 111 -1.55 -2.25 -14.03
C SER A 111 -1.23 -2.66 -15.47
N ARG A 112 -1.61 -1.84 -16.45
CA ARG A 112 -1.33 -2.09 -17.89
C ARG A 112 0.16 -2.32 -18.16
N LYS A 113 1.04 -1.62 -17.44
CA LYS A 113 2.51 -1.79 -17.53
C LYS A 113 2.98 -3.24 -17.32
N ASN A 114 2.25 -4.02 -16.52
CA ASN A 114 2.62 -5.38 -16.17
C ASN A 114 1.89 -6.42 -17.03
N MET A 115 0.81 -6.08 -17.73
CA MET A 115 -0.04 -7.03 -18.46
C MET A 115 -0.08 -6.77 -19.98
N CYS A 116 0.51 -5.68 -20.45
CA CYS A 116 0.53 -5.36 -21.88
C CYS A 116 1.52 -6.26 -22.64
N ILE A 117 1.04 -6.84 -23.74
CA ILE A 117 1.83 -7.70 -24.66
C ILE A 117 2.17 -7.00 -25.98
N HIS A 118 1.61 -5.81 -26.23
CA HIS A 118 1.86 -5.07 -27.47
C HIS A 118 3.32 -4.59 -27.55
N PRO A 119 4.07 -4.89 -28.63
CA PRO A 119 5.52 -4.71 -28.68
C PRO A 119 5.97 -3.25 -28.54
N GLU A 120 5.19 -2.29 -29.04
CA GLU A 120 5.53 -0.85 -28.95
C GLU A 120 5.18 -0.23 -27.59
N VAL A 121 4.23 -0.84 -26.87
CA VAL A 121 3.72 -0.31 -25.60
C VAL A 121 4.45 -0.95 -24.43
N SER A 122 4.84 -2.22 -24.55
CA SER A 122 5.54 -2.98 -23.50
C SER A 122 6.98 -2.51 -23.25
N GLN A 123 7.60 -1.80 -24.21
CA GLN A 123 8.95 -1.23 -24.05
C GLN A 123 8.99 -0.02 -23.11
N GLU A 124 7.85 0.65 -22.88
CA GLU A 124 7.79 1.83 -22.05
C GLU A 124 7.87 1.50 -20.55
N ARG A 125 8.69 2.26 -19.83
CA ARG A 125 8.90 2.06 -18.38
C ARG A 125 7.89 2.82 -17.51
N GLU A 126 7.36 3.94 -18.01
CA GLU A 126 6.43 4.78 -17.26
C GLU A 126 4.98 4.37 -17.47
N GLY A 127 4.27 4.05 -16.38
CA GLY A 127 2.86 3.61 -16.44
C GLY A 127 1.91 4.62 -17.11
N LYS A 128 2.12 5.93 -16.91
CA LYS A 128 1.26 6.97 -17.53
C LYS A 128 1.39 7.02 -19.05
N LEU A 129 2.60 6.80 -19.57
CA LEU A 129 2.85 6.75 -21.02
C LEU A 129 2.26 5.47 -21.61
N VAL A 130 2.39 4.34 -20.90
CA VAL A 130 1.73 3.08 -21.27
C VAL A 130 0.22 3.26 -21.37
N ASP A 131 -0.40 3.92 -20.39
CA ASP A 131 -1.85 4.17 -20.39
C ASP A 131 -2.26 5.08 -21.56
N GLY A 132 -1.47 6.13 -21.85
CA GLY A 132 -1.68 7.05 -22.98
C GLY A 132 -1.59 6.36 -24.34
N LYS A 133 -0.52 5.61 -24.59
CA LYS A 133 -0.35 4.82 -25.83
C LYS A 133 -1.40 3.72 -25.98
N CYS A 134 -1.78 3.07 -24.88
CA CYS A 134 -2.87 2.10 -24.92
C CYS A 134 -4.19 2.78 -25.31
N HIS A 135 -4.48 3.96 -24.77
CA HIS A 135 -5.67 4.73 -25.13
C HIS A 135 -5.64 5.15 -26.60
N SER A 136 -4.48 5.60 -27.11
CA SER A 136 -4.31 5.98 -28.52
C SER A 136 -4.50 4.83 -29.52
N LEU A 137 -4.58 3.57 -29.05
CA LEU A 137 -4.81 2.39 -29.89
C LEU A 137 -6.17 1.72 -29.65
N THR A 138 -6.86 2.06 -28.55
CA THR A 138 -8.08 1.36 -28.09
C THR A 138 -9.30 2.27 -27.97
N ALA A 139 -9.14 3.60 -28.10
CA ALA A 139 -10.26 4.52 -27.99
C ALA A 139 -11.32 4.28 -29.07
N SER A 140 -12.61 4.37 -28.70
CA SER A 140 -13.73 4.07 -29.60
C SER A 140 -13.68 4.84 -30.93
N TYR A 141 -13.35 6.13 -30.90
CA TYR A 141 -13.27 6.95 -32.10
C TYR A 141 -12.13 6.54 -33.04
N ILE A 142 -11.06 5.93 -32.53
CA ILE A 142 -9.96 5.42 -33.35
C ILE A 142 -10.39 4.13 -34.04
N ARG A 143 -11.16 3.30 -33.33
CA ARG A 143 -11.75 2.07 -33.86
C ARG A 143 -12.80 2.37 -34.94
N GLU A 144 -13.70 3.32 -34.69
CA GLU A 144 -14.67 3.79 -35.68
C GLU A 144 -13.96 4.36 -36.93
N ARG A 145 -12.86 5.11 -36.77
CA ARG A 145 -12.05 5.59 -37.90
C ARG A 145 -11.37 4.46 -38.66
N HIS A 146 -10.87 3.45 -37.95
CA HIS A 146 -10.23 2.29 -38.58
C HIS A 146 -11.19 1.44 -39.41
N GLU A 147 -12.47 1.37 -39.03
CA GLU A 147 -13.52 0.74 -39.86
C GLU A 147 -13.67 1.43 -41.22
N HIS A 148 -13.40 2.74 -41.30
CA HIS A 148 -13.48 3.52 -42.53
C HIS A 148 -12.13 3.62 -43.27
N ASP A 149 -11.02 3.62 -42.53
CA ASP A 149 -9.66 3.76 -43.05
C ASP A 149 -8.70 2.77 -42.35
N ILE A 150 -8.31 1.72 -43.09
CA ILE A 150 -7.46 0.62 -42.62
C ILE A 150 -6.03 1.09 -42.28
N SER A 151 -5.64 2.32 -42.66
CA SER A 151 -4.30 2.86 -42.37
C SER A 151 -4.11 3.30 -40.92
N VAL A 152 -5.19 3.44 -40.14
CA VAL A 152 -5.13 3.90 -38.75
C VAL A 152 -4.68 2.76 -37.82
N PRO A 153 -3.64 2.93 -36.99
CA PRO A 153 -3.16 1.85 -36.13
C PRO A 153 -4.15 1.54 -35.00
N ILE A 154 -4.49 0.25 -34.85
CA ILE A 154 -5.33 -0.29 -33.78
C ILE A 154 -4.62 -1.42 -33.02
N CYS A 155 -5.04 -1.67 -31.79
CA CYS A 155 -4.54 -2.80 -31.03
C CYS A 155 -5.21 -4.11 -31.47
N GLN A 156 -4.51 -4.93 -32.24
CA GLN A 156 -4.99 -6.25 -32.69
C GLN A 156 -5.44 -7.15 -31.53
N PHE A 157 -4.70 -7.14 -30.41
CA PHE A 157 -5.04 -7.93 -29.22
C PHE A 157 -6.35 -7.50 -28.55
N TYR A 158 -6.68 -6.21 -28.60
CA TYR A 158 -7.93 -5.71 -28.04
C TYR A 158 -9.11 -6.06 -28.94
N GLU A 159 -8.97 -5.89 -30.25
CA GLU A 159 -10.03 -6.28 -31.19
C GLU A 159 -10.33 -7.77 -31.12
N GLY A 160 -9.31 -8.63 -31.11
CA GLY A 160 -9.49 -10.08 -30.96
C GLY A 160 -10.23 -10.45 -29.67
N PHE A 161 -9.94 -9.76 -28.57
CA PHE A 161 -10.68 -9.94 -27.32
C PHE A 161 -12.13 -9.42 -27.43
N ASN A 162 -12.36 -8.33 -28.15
CA ASN A 162 -13.68 -7.75 -28.29
C ASN A 162 -14.62 -8.60 -29.17
N THR A 163 -14.10 -9.27 -30.20
CA THR A 163 -14.87 -10.16 -31.07
C THR A 163 -15.14 -11.52 -30.44
N GLU A 164 -14.13 -12.18 -29.88
CA GLU A 164 -14.24 -13.58 -29.43
C GLU A 164 -14.17 -13.73 -27.91
N GLY A 165 -13.39 -12.88 -27.25
CA GLY A 165 -13.04 -13.02 -25.83
C GLY A 165 -14.19 -12.73 -24.86
N ARG A 166 -15.24 -12.02 -25.28
CA ARG A 166 -16.42 -11.76 -24.42
C ARG A 166 -17.31 -12.98 -24.22
N GLU A 167 -17.29 -13.92 -25.16
CA GLU A 167 -18.11 -15.15 -25.10
C GLU A 167 -17.38 -16.29 -24.39
N SER A 168 -16.05 -16.27 -24.42
CA SER A 168 -15.21 -17.32 -23.82
C SER A 168 -14.90 -17.02 -22.35
N MET A 169 -15.42 -17.87 -21.46
CA MET A 169 -15.05 -17.84 -20.04
C MET A 169 -13.67 -18.45 -19.81
N LEU A 170 -12.91 -17.89 -18.85
CA LEU A 170 -11.68 -18.51 -18.38
C LEU A 170 -12.02 -19.86 -17.71
N PRO A 171 -11.27 -20.93 -18.03
CA PRO A 171 -11.47 -22.21 -17.37
C PRO A 171 -11.15 -22.14 -15.86
N TYR A 172 -11.68 -23.08 -15.09
CA TYR A 172 -11.39 -23.17 -13.65
C TYR A 172 -9.89 -23.34 -13.40
N GLY A 173 -9.34 -22.50 -12.54
CA GLY A 173 -7.90 -22.42 -12.31
C GLY A 173 -7.47 -21.12 -11.67
N VAL A 174 -6.19 -21.06 -11.29
CA VAL A 174 -5.56 -19.86 -10.74
C VAL A 174 -4.58 -19.32 -11.76
N TYR A 175 -4.74 -18.05 -12.11
CA TYR A 175 -3.97 -17.38 -13.15
C TYR A 175 -3.07 -16.30 -12.56
N ASN A 176 -1.76 -16.45 -12.73
CA ASN A 176 -0.79 -15.41 -12.44
C ASN A 176 -0.73 -14.37 -13.57
N VAL A 177 -0.02 -13.27 -13.34
CA VAL A 177 0.19 -12.23 -14.35
C VAL A 177 0.82 -12.81 -15.62
N ASP A 178 1.82 -13.68 -15.47
CA ASP A 178 2.51 -14.28 -16.60
C ASP A 178 1.68 -15.37 -17.29
N ASP A 179 0.88 -16.13 -16.54
CA ASP A 179 -0.05 -17.11 -17.14
C ASP A 179 -1.10 -16.41 -18.00
N LEU A 180 -1.62 -15.27 -17.53
CA LEU A 180 -2.57 -14.46 -18.30
C LEU A 180 -1.94 -13.87 -19.56
N LYS A 181 -0.67 -13.48 -19.51
CA LYS A 181 0.06 -13.02 -20.70
C LYS A 181 0.23 -14.14 -21.71
N GLN A 182 0.64 -15.32 -21.26
CA GLN A 182 0.81 -16.49 -22.13
C GLN A 182 -0.53 -16.87 -22.77
N TYR A 183 -1.60 -16.96 -21.97
CA TYR A 183 -2.93 -17.24 -22.46
C TYR A 183 -3.44 -16.19 -23.46
N GLY A 184 -3.18 -14.91 -23.19
CA GLY A 184 -3.51 -13.84 -24.12
C GLY A 184 -2.67 -13.86 -25.39
N ALA A 185 -1.40 -14.25 -25.32
CA ALA A 185 -0.54 -14.39 -26.49
C ALA A 185 -0.99 -15.57 -27.38
N ASP A 186 -1.35 -16.71 -26.79
CA ASP A 186 -1.79 -17.90 -27.52
C ASP A 186 -3.09 -17.68 -28.30
N ARG A 187 -3.99 -16.84 -27.77
CA ARG A 187 -5.30 -16.53 -28.37
C ARG A 187 -5.38 -15.16 -29.05
N ASN A 188 -4.28 -14.42 -29.10
CA ASN A 188 -4.25 -13.01 -29.55
C ASN A 188 -5.27 -12.11 -28.83
N TRP A 189 -5.44 -12.29 -27.52
CA TRP A 189 -6.31 -11.47 -26.68
C TRP A 189 -5.51 -10.56 -25.76
N CYS A 190 -6.03 -9.37 -25.49
CA CYS A 190 -5.43 -8.45 -24.54
C CYS A 190 -5.59 -8.97 -23.10
N PRO A 191 -4.49 -9.34 -22.39
CA PRO A 191 -4.57 -9.89 -21.04
C PRO A 191 -5.19 -8.92 -20.02
N TYR A 192 -5.00 -7.61 -20.23
CA TYR A 192 -5.54 -6.58 -19.35
C TYR A 192 -7.06 -6.50 -19.40
N PHE A 193 -7.65 -6.51 -20.59
CA PHE A 193 -9.11 -6.49 -20.72
C PHE A 193 -9.73 -7.86 -20.40
N LEU A 194 -9.02 -8.94 -20.70
CA LEU A 194 -9.40 -10.30 -20.27
C LEU A 194 -9.49 -10.41 -18.75
N SER A 195 -8.46 -9.98 -18.01
CA SER A 195 -8.48 -10.00 -16.54
C SER A 195 -9.60 -9.11 -15.98
N ARG A 196 -9.82 -7.93 -16.56
CA ARG A 196 -10.92 -7.05 -16.16
C ARG A 196 -12.29 -7.70 -16.33
N PHE A 197 -12.55 -8.34 -17.47
CA PHE A 197 -13.79 -9.07 -17.70
C PHE A 197 -13.93 -10.29 -16.77
N ALA A 198 -12.83 -11.02 -16.59
CA ALA A 198 -12.79 -12.20 -15.73
C ALA A 198 -13.10 -11.89 -14.26
N ILE A 199 -12.79 -10.69 -13.76
CA ILE A 199 -13.10 -10.29 -12.37
C ILE A 199 -14.58 -10.36 -12.04
N ILE A 200 -15.47 -10.14 -13.02
CA ILE A 200 -16.91 -10.21 -12.83
C ILE A 200 -17.31 -11.64 -12.45
N HIS A 201 -16.76 -12.62 -13.17
CA HIS A 201 -17.07 -14.03 -13.02
C HIS A 201 -16.22 -14.74 -11.97
N ALA A 202 -15.03 -14.23 -11.67
CA ALA A 202 -14.09 -14.89 -10.78
C ALA A 202 -14.53 -14.87 -9.31
N GLU A 203 -14.38 -16.00 -8.65
CA GLU A 203 -14.67 -16.17 -7.23
C GLU A 203 -13.56 -15.61 -6.35
N ILE A 204 -12.30 -15.67 -6.78
CA ILE A 204 -11.15 -15.15 -6.03
C ILE A 204 -10.42 -14.10 -6.87
N VAL A 205 -10.35 -12.88 -6.35
CA VAL A 205 -9.69 -11.76 -7.03
C VAL A 205 -8.59 -11.21 -6.15
N VAL A 206 -7.37 -11.13 -6.68
CA VAL A 206 -6.19 -10.60 -5.96
C VAL A 206 -5.70 -9.34 -6.65
N TYR A 207 -5.64 -8.22 -5.94
CA TYR A 207 -5.10 -6.95 -6.46
C TYR A 207 -4.55 -6.02 -5.38
N SER A 208 -4.05 -4.85 -5.77
CA SER A 208 -3.47 -3.87 -4.84
C SER A 208 -4.52 -3.01 -4.13
N TYR A 209 -4.21 -2.51 -2.93
CA TYR A 209 -5.05 -1.57 -2.16
C TYR A 209 -5.61 -0.41 -3.01
N HIS A 210 -4.80 0.13 -3.91
CA HIS A 210 -5.18 1.29 -4.72
C HIS A 210 -6.40 1.02 -5.62
N TYR A 211 -6.64 -0.23 -6.02
CA TYR A 211 -7.81 -0.57 -6.85
C TYR A 211 -9.13 -0.50 -6.08
N LEU A 212 -9.08 -0.62 -4.76
CA LEU A 212 -10.27 -0.59 -3.89
C LEU A 212 -10.41 0.75 -3.16
N LEU A 213 -9.29 1.32 -2.72
CA LEU A 213 -9.26 2.53 -1.90
C LEU A 213 -9.11 3.82 -2.70
N ASP A 214 -8.51 3.79 -3.90
CA ASP A 214 -8.54 4.97 -4.76
C ASP A 214 -9.91 5.03 -5.45
N PRO A 215 -10.76 5.98 -5.06
CA PRO A 215 -12.08 6.11 -5.66
C PRO A 215 -12.07 6.31 -7.19
N LYS A 216 -10.98 6.82 -7.80
CA LYS A 216 -10.83 6.87 -9.28
C LYS A 216 -10.98 5.49 -9.90
N ILE A 217 -10.30 4.51 -9.31
CA ILE A 217 -10.13 3.17 -9.87
C ILE A 217 -11.25 2.27 -9.36
N ALA A 218 -11.62 2.45 -8.09
CA ALA A 218 -12.66 1.67 -7.44
C ALA A 218 -14.00 1.84 -8.15
N GLU A 219 -14.38 3.02 -8.64
CA GLU A 219 -15.66 3.14 -9.36
C GLU A 219 -15.70 2.27 -10.64
N VAL A 220 -14.57 2.16 -11.34
CA VAL A 220 -14.47 1.40 -12.59
C VAL A 220 -14.42 -0.12 -12.36
N VAL A 221 -13.70 -0.55 -11.33
CA VAL A 221 -13.45 -1.99 -11.07
C VAL A 221 -14.42 -2.56 -10.06
N SER A 222 -14.73 -1.79 -9.00
CA SER A 222 -15.52 -2.29 -7.89
C SER A 222 -17.01 -2.25 -8.20
N LYS A 223 -17.55 -1.34 -9.02
CA LYS A 223 -19.01 -1.19 -9.27
C LYS A 223 -19.68 -2.50 -9.67
N GLU A 224 -18.99 -3.36 -10.42
CA GLU A 224 -19.48 -4.66 -10.90
C GLU A 224 -19.38 -5.78 -9.85
N LEU A 225 -18.77 -5.54 -8.68
CA LEU A 225 -18.59 -6.56 -7.64
C LEU A 225 -19.83 -6.71 -6.75
N ASN A 226 -20.17 -7.96 -6.43
CA ASN A 226 -21.29 -8.33 -5.56
C ASN A 226 -21.08 -7.80 -4.13
N LYS A 227 -22.20 -7.46 -3.45
CA LYS A 227 -22.20 -7.04 -2.04
C LYS A 227 -21.83 -8.18 -1.08
N GLU A 228 -22.16 -9.42 -1.47
CA GLU A 228 -21.82 -10.68 -0.78
C GLU A 228 -20.37 -11.11 -1.03
N ALA A 229 -19.44 -10.15 -0.88
CA ALA A 229 -18.01 -10.38 -1.01
C ALA A 229 -17.30 -10.13 0.32
N VAL A 230 -16.28 -10.95 0.57
CA VAL A 230 -15.37 -10.81 1.70
C VAL A 230 -14.12 -10.10 1.20
N VAL A 231 -13.78 -8.97 1.83
CA VAL A 231 -12.56 -8.22 1.53
C VAL A 231 -11.52 -8.52 2.60
N VAL A 232 -10.30 -8.82 2.17
CA VAL A 232 -9.15 -9.05 3.04
C VAL A 232 -8.08 -8.03 2.71
N PHE A 233 -7.69 -7.22 3.69
CA PHE A 233 -6.51 -6.37 3.60
C PHE A 233 -5.36 -7.03 4.34
N ASP A 234 -4.37 -7.53 3.60
CA ASP A 234 -3.15 -8.13 4.16
C ASP A 234 -1.99 -7.15 4.21
N GLU A 235 -1.22 -7.17 5.30
CA GLU A 235 -0.19 -6.17 5.65
C GLU A 235 -0.71 -4.72 5.77
N ALA A 236 -1.94 -4.59 6.28
CA ALA A 236 -2.71 -3.35 6.36
C ALA A 236 -2.22 -2.31 7.42
N HIS A 237 -0.96 -2.36 7.83
CA HIS A 237 -0.43 -1.43 8.83
C HIS A 237 -0.42 0.02 8.32
N ASN A 238 -0.28 0.27 7.01
CA ASN A 238 -0.24 1.63 6.42
C ASN A 238 -1.55 2.07 5.75
N ILE A 239 -2.68 1.43 6.07
CA ILE A 239 -3.96 1.70 5.41
C ILE A 239 -4.39 3.18 5.55
N ASP A 240 -4.12 3.80 6.70
CA ASP A 240 -4.42 5.21 6.97
C ASP A 240 -3.68 6.14 5.99
N ASN A 241 -2.40 5.88 5.74
CA ASN A 241 -1.59 6.68 4.83
C ASN A 241 -2.05 6.48 3.38
N VAL A 242 -2.43 5.25 2.99
CA VAL A 242 -2.95 4.96 1.63
C VAL A 242 -4.26 5.70 1.38
N CYS A 243 -5.16 5.74 2.36
CA CYS A 243 -6.41 6.50 2.28
C CYS A 243 -6.16 8.01 2.13
N ILE A 244 -5.20 8.55 2.91
CA ILE A 244 -4.83 9.96 2.85
C ILE A 244 -4.23 10.31 1.49
N ASP A 245 -3.30 9.49 0.99
CA ASP A 245 -2.62 9.73 -0.27
C ASP A 245 -3.58 9.60 -1.48
N ALA A 246 -4.59 8.73 -1.42
CA ALA A 246 -5.57 8.57 -2.48
C ALA A 246 -6.42 9.83 -2.72
N LEU A 247 -6.77 10.54 -1.64
CA LEU A 247 -7.60 11.75 -1.67
C LEU A 247 -6.80 13.05 -1.67
N SER A 248 -5.50 12.99 -1.38
CA SER A 248 -4.62 14.16 -1.35
C SER A 248 -4.10 14.51 -2.75
N VAL A 249 -3.97 15.81 -3.03
CA VAL A 249 -3.47 16.32 -4.31
C VAL A 249 -2.36 17.33 -4.06
N LYS A 250 -1.28 17.23 -4.84
CA LYS A 250 -0.13 18.16 -4.79
C LYS A 250 -0.03 18.91 -6.10
N ILE A 251 -0.03 20.24 -6.04
CA ILE A 251 0.17 21.12 -7.20
C ILE A 251 1.50 21.84 -7.04
N THR A 252 2.35 21.71 -8.05
CA THR A 252 3.61 22.46 -8.15
C THR A 252 3.49 23.55 -9.20
N ARG A 253 4.40 24.53 -9.16
CA ARG A 253 4.52 25.54 -10.22
C ARG A 253 4.67 24.92 -11.61
N ARG A 254 5.49 23.86 -11.74
CA ARG A 254 5.67 23.12 -13.00
C ARG A 254 4.37 22.51 -13.50
N THR A 255 3.51 22.04 -12.61
CA THR A 255 2.19 21.51 -12.96
C THR A 255 1.31 22.62 -13.57
N ILE A 256 1.29 23.82 -12.99
CA ILE A 256 0.50 24.95 -13.50
C ILE A 256 1.01 25.45 -14.85
N ASP A 257 2.33 25.54 -15.03
CA ASP A 257 2.92 25.96 -16.31
C ASP A 257 2.56 24.96 -17.42
N LYS A 258 2.65 23.65 -17.13
CA LYS A 258 2.18 22.58 -18.05
C LYS A 258 0.67 22.64 -18.30
N SER A 259 -0.15 22.89 -17.27
CA SER A 259 -1.60 23.04 -17.43
C SER A 259 -1.97 24.24 -18.30
N THR A 260 -1.20 25.33 -18.23
CA THR A 260 -1.40 26.52 -19.07
C THR A 260 -1.09 26.21 -20.54
N GLN A 261 -0.01 25.49 -20.81
CA GLN A 261 0.32 25.02 -22.16
C GLN A 261 -0.74 24.05 -22.70
N ALA A 262 -1.18 23.10 -21.87
CA ALA A 262 -2.24 22.15 -22.24
C ALA A 262 -3.56 22.86 -22.56
N LEU A 263 -3.92 23.89 -21.79
CA LEU A 263 -5.12 24.69 -22.04
C LEU A 263 -5.02 25.47 -23.36
N GLN A 264 -3.86 26.03 -23.70
CA GLN A 264 -3.65 26.69 -25.01
C GLN A 264 -3.77 25.71 -26.18
N SER A 265 -3.26 24.49 -26.02
CA SER A 265 -3.44 23.43 -27.02
C SER A 265 -4.92 23.06 -27.19
N LEU A 266 -5.65 22.92 -26.08
CA LEU A 266 -7.10 22.66 -26.13
C LEU A 266 -7.89 23.82 -26.77
N GLU A 267 -7.55 25.07 -26.47
CA GLU A 267 -8.17 26.25 -27.12
C GLU A 267 -8.00 26.18 -28.64
N LYS A 268 -6.81 25.80 -29.14
CA LYS A 268 -6.56 25.61 -30.57
C LYS A 268 -7.37 24.46 -31.17
N SER A 269 -7.40 23.30 -30.50
CA SER A 269 -8.16 22.14 -30.95
C SER A 269 -9.66 22.41 -31.00
N VAL A 270 -10.21 23.13 -30.03
CA VAL A 270 -11.62 23.55 -30.02
C VAL A 270 -11.91 24.52 -31.17
N ALA A 271 -11.01 25.46 -31.45
CA ALA A 271 -11.16 26.38 -32.56
C ALA A 271 -11.14 25.67 -33.93
N GLN A 272 -10.27 24.66 -34.10
CA GLN A 272 -10.22 23.83 -35.30
C GLN A 272 -11.50 22.99 -35.47
N MET A 273 -11.92 22.30 -34.42
CA MET A 273 -13.16 21.51 -34.43
C MET A 273 -14.40 22.36 -34.73
N LYS A 274 -14.46 23.62 -34.29
CA LYS A 274 -15.56 24.52 -34.63
C LYS A 274 -15.60 24.88 -36.12
N ALA A 275 -14.43 24.98 -36.76
CA ALA A 275 -14.31 25.25 -38.19
C ALA A 275 -14.65 24.02 -39.03
N GLU A 276 -14.31 22.82 -38.55
CA GLU A 276 -14.47 21.56 -39.27
C GLU A 276 -15.83 20.89 -39.01
N ASP A 277 -16.27 20.76 -37.75
CA ASP A 277 -17.41 19.94 -37.31
C ASP A 277 -18.23 20.62 -36.18
N SER A 278 -19.04 21.63 -36.53
CA SER A 278 -19.92 22.31 -35.56
C SER A 278 -21.07 21.43 -35.01
N THR A 279 -21.47 20.40 -35.78
CA THR A 279 -22.57 19.47 -35.45
C THR A 279 -22.27 18.61 -34.22
N ARG A 280 -21.00 18.18 -34.03
CA ARG A 280 -20.60 17.38 -32.86
C ARG A 280 -20.64 18.16 -31.56
N LEU A 281 -20.24 19.43 -31.61
CA LEU A 281 -20.31 20.33 -30.45
C LEU A 281 -21.76 20.64 -30.07
N ALA A 282 -22.66 20.75 -31.06
CA ALA A 282 -24.10 20.90 -30.82
C ALA A 282 -24.72 19.63 -30.21
N ALA A 283 -24.36 18.45 -30.72
CA ALA A 283 -24.80 17.17 -30.16
C ALA A 283 -24.31 16.96 -28.71
N GLU A 284 -23.07 17.35 -28.38
CA GLU A 284 -22.60 17.34 -26.99
C GLU A 284 -23.41 18.30 -26.12
N TYR A 285 -23.73 19.50 -26.61
CA TYR A 285 -24.54 20.45 -25.88
C TYR A 285 -25.93 19.90 -25.57
N GLU A 286 -26.60 19.28 -26.54
CA GLU A 286 -27.89 18.62 -26.36
C GLU A 286 -27.80 17.45 -25.37
N ALA A 287 -26.78 16.59 -25.49
CA ALA A 287 -26.55 15.49 -24.55
C ALA A 287 -26.32 15.97 -23.10
N LEU A 288 -25.66 17.11 -22.92
CA LEU A 288 -25.45 17.72 -21.59
C LEU A 288 -26.74 18.37 -21.03
N VAL A 289 -27.71 18.69 -21.89
CA VAL A 289 -29.01 19.28 -21.51
C VAL A 289 -30.01 18.19 -21.12
N GLU A 290 -30.04 17.08 -21.84
CA GLU A 290 -30.93 15.94 -21.58
C GLU A 290 -30.54 15.16 -20.32
N GLY A 291 -29.29 15.26 -19.90
CA GLY A 291 -28.79 14.75 -18.62
C GLY A 291 -27.77 13.63 -18.79
N LEU A 292 -26.83 13.55 -17.85
CA LEU A 292 -25.65 12.67 -17.91
C LEU A 292 -25.96 11.16 -17.88
N ARG A 293 -27.20 10.75 -17.57
CA ARG A 293 -27.55 9.37 -17.19
C ARG A 293 -27.60 8.41 -18.39
N GLU A 294 -28.11 8.83 -19.54
CA GLU A 294 -28.20 7.97 -20.73
C GLU A 294 -26.87 7.87 -21.49
N ALA A 295 -26.08 8.95 -21.53
CA ALA A 295 -24.78 8.98 -22.19
C ALA A 295 -23.67 8.21 -21.42
N ALA A 296 -23.75 8.16 -20.08
CA ALA A 296 -22.77 7.45 -19.25
C ALA A 296 -22.97 5.92 -19.26
N GLN A 297 -24.18 5.44 -19.52
CA GLN A 297 -24.53 4.02 -19.48
C GLN A 297 -24.20 3.29 -20.80
N ALA A 298 -23.89 4.02 -21.88
CA ALA A 298 -23.78 3.46 -23.22
C ALA A 298 -22.37 3.13 -23.73
N ARG A 299 -21.26 3.49 -23.05
CA ARG A 299 -19.89 3.24 -23.57
C ARG A 299 -18.86 2.99 -22.46
N ASP A 300 -18.78 1.75 -21.99
CA ASP A 300 -17.89 1.26 -20.91
C ASP A 300 -16.37 1.28 -21.23
N THR A 301 -15.98 1.54 -22.48
CA THR A 301 -14.60 1.36 -22.96
C THR A 301 -13.72 2.60 -22.84
N ASP A 302 -14.30 3.82 -22.79
CA ASP A 302 -13.55 5.09 -22.90
C ASP A 302 -13.47 5.90 -21.59
N THR A 303 -13.51 5.23 -20.44
CA THR A 303 -13.36 5.89 -19.15
C THR A 303 -11.89 6.24 -18.88
N ILE A 304 -11.48 7.43 -19.34
CA ILE A 304 -10.29 8.13 -18.83
C ILE A 304 -10.48 8.32 -17.32
N LEU A 305 -9.63 7.69 -16.51
CA LEU A 305 -9.70 7.72 -15.05
C LEU A 305 -9.59 9.16 -14.51
N ALA A 306 -10.66 9.68 -13.91
CA ALA A 306 -10.71 10.97 -13.21
C ALA A 306 -11.16 10.79 -11.73
N ASN A 307 -10.77 11.74 -10.86
CA ASN A 307 -10.97 11.75 -9.39
C ASN A 307 -12.36 12.36 -9.03
N PRO A 308 -12.93 12.08 -7.84
CA PRO A 308 -14.04 11.13 -7.76
C PRO A 308 -15.04 11.45 -6.62
N VAL A 309 -16.00 10.54 -6.41
CA VAL A 309 -16.98 10.57 -5.31
C VAL A 309 -17.71 11.90 -5.23
N LEU A 310 -18.50 12.16 -6.26
CA LEU A 310 -19.77 12.77 -5.95
C LEU A 310 -20.54 11.70 -5.15
N PRO A 311 -21.08 12.02 -3.96
CA PRO A 311 -22.09 11.15 -3.34
C PRO A 311 -23.10 10.71 -4.42
N ASP A 312 -23.59 9.47 -4.39
CA ASP A 312 -24.53 8.98 -5.42
C ASP A 312 -25.70 9.96 -5.65
N GLU A 313 -26.10 10.69 -4.59
CA GLU A 313 -27.10 11.77 -4.56
C GLU A 313 -26.83 12.97 -5.50
N VAL A 314 -25.64 13.06 -6.09
CA VAL A 314 -25.16 14.24 -6.82
C VAL A 314 -24.96 13.95 -8.30
N LEU A 315 -24.91 12.67 -8.65
CA LEU A 315 -24.95 12.20 -10.05
C LEU A 315 -26.30 12.54 -10.72
N ASP A 316 -27.34 12.85 -9.94
CA ASP A 316 -28.67 13.23 -10.43
C ASP A 316 -28.81 14.73 -10.78
N GLU A 317 -27.76 15.55 -10.58
CA GLU A 317 -27.81 16.98 -10.87
C GLU A 317 -27.35 17.34 -12.30
N VAL A 318 -28.14 18.17 -12.98
CA VAL A 318 -27.83 18.70 -14.31
C VAL A 318 -26.62 19.63 -14.25
N VAL A 319 -25.71 19.49 -15.23
CA VAL A 319 -24.55 20.36 -15.41
C VAL A 319 -24.98 21.82 -15.55
N PRO A 320 -24.42 22.76 -14.75
CA PRO A 320 -24.76 24.17 -14.80
C PRO A 320 -24.59 24.78 -16.21
N GLY A 321 -25.53 25.65 -16.60
CA GLY A 321 -25.54 26.32 -17.92
C GLY A 321 -24.23 27.04 -18.26
N ASN A 322 -23.56 27.61 -17.25
CA ASN A 322 -22.33 28.40 -17.40
C ASN A 322 -21.14 27.60 -17.96
N ILE A 323 -21.12 26.27 -17.81
CA ILE A 323 -20.01 25.40 -18.24
C ILE A 323 -20.39 24.48 -19.41
N ARG A 324 -21.59 24.65 -19.99
CA ARG A 324 -22.03 23.84 -21.15
C ARG A 324 -21.21 24.16 -22.39
N ASN A 325 -21.05 25.44 -22.72
CA ASN A 325 -20.23 25.87 -23.85
C ASN A 325 -18.75 25.64 -23.59
N ALA A 326 -18.06 24.98 -24.52
CA ALA A 326 -16.64 24.66 -24.41
C ALA A 326 -15.76 25.92 -24.23
N GLU A 327 -16.03 27.01 -24.96
CA GLU A 327 -15.28 28.28 -24.85
C GLU A 327 -15.42 28.90 -23.44
N HIS A 328 -16.63 28.90 -22.89
CA HIS A 328 -16.87 29.39 -21.53
C HIS A 328 -16.18 28.52 -20.49
N PHE A 329 -16.14 27.20 -20.69
CA PHE A 329 -15.44 26.28 -19.82
C PHE A 329 -13.91 26.46 -19.87
N LEU A 330 -13.31 26.66 -21.05
CA LEU A 330 -11.88 26.98 -21.17
C LEU A 330 -11.54 28.32 -20.53
N GLY A 331 -12.38 29.35 -20.74
CA GLY A 331 -12.25 30.65 -20.08
C GLY A 331 -12.36 30.54 -18.55
N PHE A 332 -13.26 29.69 -18.06
CA PHE A 332 -13.40 29.36 -16.64
C PHE A 332 -12.14 28.70 -16.08
N LEU A 333 -11.60 27.67 -16.75
CA LEU A 333 -10.38 26.99 -16.31
C LEU A 333 -9.17 27.93 -16.30
N LYS A 334 -9.07 28.82 -17.30
CA LYS A 334 -8.01 29.83 -17.37
C LYS A 334 -8.06 30.78 -16.18
N ARG A 335 -9.24 31.27 -15.81
CA ARG A 335 -9.45 32.09 -14.60
C ARG A 335 -9.05 31.35 -13.33
N PHE A 336 -9.42 30.08 -13.21
CA PHE A 336 -9.08 29.25 -12.06
C PHE A 336 -7.56 28.97 -11.95
N ILE A 337 -6.90 28.69 -13.08
CA ILE A 337 -5.44 28.47 -13.12
C ILE A 337 -4.68 29.76 -12.76
N GLU A 338 -5.10 30.91 -13.27
CA GLU A 338 -4.49 32.20 -12.92
C GLU A 338 -4.70 32.55 -11.43
N TYR A 339 -5.83 32.16 -10.85
CA TYR A 339 -6.04 32.26 -9.40
C TYR A 339 -5.07 31.37 -8.61
N LEU A 340 -4.90 30.11 -8.99
CA LEU A 340 -3.92 29.21 -8.36
C LEU A 340 -2.49 29.74 -8.50
N LYS A 341 -2.15 30.31 -9.65
CA LYS A 341 -0.84 30.94 -9.89
C LYS A 341 -0.62 32.16 -9.00
N THR A 342 -1.67 32.96 -8.77
CA THR A 342 -1.64 34.09 -7.85
C THR A 342 -1.45 33.63 -6.40
N ARG A 343 -2.07 32.50 -6.02
CA ARG A 343 -1.89 31.88 -4.69
C ARG A 343 -0.48 31.35 -4.46
N LEU A 344 0.10 30.69 -5.45
CA LEU A 344 1.47 30.17 -5.34
C LEU A 344 2.56 31.27 -5.32
N ARG A 345 2.23 32.53 -5.59
CA ARG A 345 3.16 33.66 -5.46
C ARG A 345 3.32 34.17 -4.03
N ILE A 346 2.47 33.72 -3.10
CA ILE A 346 2.57 34.12 -1.69
C ILE A 346 3.90 33.60 -1.13
N GLN A 347 4.63 34.45 -0.39
CA GLN A 347 5.97 34.14 0.14
C GLN A 347 5.96 33.60 1.58
N HIS A 348 4.79 33.58 2.24
CA HIS A 348 4.63 32.99 3.57
C HIS A 348 3.78 31.71 3.48
N VAL A 349 3.95 30.82 4.46
CA VAL A 349 3.15 29.60 4.57
C VAL A 349 1.71 29.98 4.95
N VAL A 350 0.75 29.41 4.23
CA VAL A 350 -0.69 29.63 4.46
C VAL A 350 -1.37 28.30 4.73
N GLN A 351 -2.17 28.23 5.79
CA GLN A 351 -3.05 27.11 6.11
C GLN A 351 -4.49 27.59 6.08
N GLU A 352 -5.31 27.01 5.22
CA GLU A 352 -6.72 27.38 5.03
C GLU A 352 -7.62 26.13 5.02
N SER A 353 -8.87 26.30 5.46
CA SER A 353 -9.91 25.29 5.24
C SER A 353 -10.44 25.38 3.80
N PRO A 354 -10.93 24.29 3.19
CA PRO A 354 -11.53 24.31 1.86
C PRO A 354 -12.68 25.33 1.75
N ALA A 355 -13.46 25.52 2.81
CA ALA A 355 -14.54 26.51 2.85
C ALA A 355 -13.99 27.96 2.80
N GLY A 356 -12.90 28.24 3.50
CA GLY A 356 -12.20 29.53 3.42
C GLY A 356 -11.67 29.78 2.00
N PHE A 357 -11.04 28.78 1.40
CA PHE A 357 -10.55 28.84 0.03
C PHE A 357 -11.66 29.09 -1.00
N LEU A 358 -12.80 28.39 -0.89
CA LEU A 358 -13.97 28.59 -1.76
C LEU A 358 -14.55 29.99 -1.65
N LYS A 359 -14.61 30.55 -0.43
CA LYS A 359 -15.07 31.92 -0.21
C LYS A 359 -14.17 32.93 -0.91
N ASP A 360 -12.85 32.72 -0.86
CA ASP A 360 -11.88 33.60 -1.49
C ASP A 360 -11.86 33.45 -3.03
N VAL A 361 -12.07 32.24 -3.55
CA VAL A 361 -12.29 31.99 -4.98
C VAL A 361 -13.52 32.75 -5.48
N SER A 362 -14.63 32.68 -4.73
CA SER A 362 -15.86 33.41 -5.07
C SER A 362 -15.65 34.93 -5.03
N ALA A 363 -14.93 35.44 -4.04
CA ALA A 363 -14.68 36.88 -3.90
C ALA A 363 -13.76 37.47 -4.98
N ARG A 364 -12.70 36.75 -5.38
CA ARG A 364 -11.70 37.28 -6.35
C ARG A 364 -11.99 36.95 -7.80
N VAL A 365 -12.55 35.77 -8.06
CA VAL A 365 -12.71 35.22 -9.42
C VAL A 365 -14.18 35.12 -9.83
N CYS A 366 -15.11 35.39 -8.91
CA CYS A 366 -16.56 35.26 -9.12
C CYS A 366 -16.96 33.85 -9.60
N ILE A 367 -16.25 32.83 -9.12
CA ILE A 367 -16.56 31.42 -9.40
C ILE A 367 -17.39 30.85 -8.25
N GLU A 368 -18.56 30.32 -8.57
CA GLU A 368 -19.42 29.63 -7.62
C GLU A 368 -18.95 28.21 -7.32
N ARG A 369 -19.42 27.66 -6.20
CA ARG A 369 -19.11 26.28 -5.76
C ARG A 369 -19.63 25.22 -6.75
N LYS A 370 -20.83 25.42 -7.32
CA LYS A 370 -21.51 24.40 -8.13
C LYS A 370 -20.76 24.10 -9.45
N PRO A 371 -20.31 25.08 -10.25
CA PRO A 371 -19.49 24.82 -11.44
C PRO A 371 -18.16 24.10 -11.14
N LEU A 372 -17.49 24.41 -10.02
CA LEU A 372 -16.23 23.74 -9.64
C LEU A 372 -16.40 22.23 -9.43
N ARG A 373 -17.59 21.81 -8.98
CA ARG A 373 -17.92 20.41 -8.71
C ARG A 373 -17.93 19.53 -9.96
N PHE A 374 -18.43 20.07 -11.07
CA PHE A 374 -18.55 19.35 -12.34
C PHE A 374 -17.32 19.54 -13.25
N CYS A 375 -16.23 20.12 -12.75
CA CYS A 375 -15.06 20.42 -13.59
C CYS A 375 -14.37 19.17 -14.13
N ALA A 376 -14.17 18.15 -13.30
CA ALA A 376 -13.53 16.90 -13.73
C ALA A 376 -14.37 16.16 -14.78
N THR A 377 -15.68 16.01 -14.55
CA THR A 377 -16.61 15.35 -15.49
C THR A 377 -16.76 16.12 -16.79
N ARG A 378 -16.85 17.46 -16.72
CA ARG A 378 -16.94 18.32 -17.92
C ARG A 378 -15.68 18.24 -18.78
N LEU A 379 -14.49 18.24 -18.17
CA LEU A 379 -13.23 18.08 -18.89
C LEU A 379 -13.19 16.71 -19.58
N GLN A 380 -13.62 15.64 -18.92
CA GLN A 380 -13.65 14.30 -19.51
C GLN A 380 -14.58 14.24 -20.73
N SER A 381 -15.77 14.84 -20.65
CA SER A 381 -16.68 14.98 -21.80
C SER A 381 -16.01 15.72 -22.96
N LEU A 382 -15.38 16.86 -22.67
CA LEU A 382 -14.71 17.68 -23.69
C LEU A 382 -13.56 16.93 -24.37
N LEU A 383 -12.76 16.18 -23.60
CA LEU A 383 -11.65 15.40 -24.14
C LEU A 383 -12.13 14.27 -25.06
N ARG A 384 -13.28 13.66 -24.74
CA ARG A 384 -13.92 12.66 -25.60
C ARG A 384 -14.42 13.29 -26.90
N THR A 385 -15.10 14.43 -26.84
CA THR A 385 -15.58 15.13 -28.04
C THR A 385 -14.43 15.58 -28.94
N LEU A 386 -13.32 16.03 -28.35
CA LEU A 386 -12.13 16.48 -29.09
C LEU A 386 -11.28 15.33 -29.66
N GLN A 387 -11.57 14.08 -29.31
CA GLN A 387 -10.84 12.90 -29.82
C GLN A 387 -9.32 13.02 -29.67
N VAL A 388 -8.85 13.56 -28.54
CA VAL A 388 -7.42 13.81 -28.31
C VAL A 388 -6.67 12.48 -28.21
N SER A 389 -5.76 12.22 -29.15
CA SER A 389 -5.04 10.96 -29.29
C SER A 389 -4.13 10.62 -28.10
N ASP A 390 -3.47 11.61 -27.47
CA ASP A 390 -2.61 11.38 -26.32
C ASP A 390 -3.04 12.19 -25.07
N PRO A 391 -3.62 11.54 -24.04
CA PRO A 391 -4.01 12.20 -22.79
C PRO A 391 -2.81 12.49 -21.87
N SER A 392 -1.60 12.01 -22.17
CA SER A 392 -0.42 12.18 -21.30
C SER A 392 -0.09 13.65 -21.06
N HIS A 393 -0.20 14.49 -22.09
CA HIS A 393 0.03 15.93 -22.04
C HIS A 393 -1.02 16.67 -21.19
N LEU A 394 -2.21 16.09 -21.05
CA LEU A 394 -3.34 16.66 -20.31
C LEU A 394 -3.38 16.26 -18.84
N ALA A 395 -2.51 15.36 -18.39
CA ALA A 395 -2.49 14.86 -17.02
C ALA A 395 -2.36 15.98 -15.97
N SER A 396 -1.62 17.05 -16.27
CA SER A 396 -1.48 18.20 -15.37
C SER A 396 -2.79 18.98 -15.25
N LEU A 397 -3.53 19.13 -16.36
CA LEU A 397 -4.83 19.80 -16.38
C LEU A 397 -5.88 18.97 -15.66
N THR A 398 -5.90 17.65 -15.88
CA THR A 398 -6.77 16.70 -15.16
C THR A 398 -6.51 16.74 -13.66
N LEU A 399 -5.26 16.91 -13.22
CA LEU A 399 -4.94 17.06 -11.81
C LEU A 399 -5.54 18.36 -11.21
N VAL A 400 -5.48 19.47 -11.96
CA VAL A 400 -6.08 20.75 -11.53
C VAL A 400 -7.60 20.68 -11.46
N THR A 401 -8.26 20.04 -12.44
CA THR A 401 -9.73 19.88 -12.41
C THR A 401 -10.17 18.92 -11.32
N ASN A 402 -9.41 17.86 -11.05
CA ASN A 402 -9.64 16.98 -9.90
C ASN A 402 -9.53 17.74 -8.58
N LEU A 403 -8.54 18.63 -8.42
CA LEU A 403 -8.47 19.50 -7.23
C LEU A 403 -9.73 20.37 -7.12
N ALA A 404 -10.17 21.00 -8.20
CA ALA A 404 -11.36 21.85 -8.21
C ALA A 404 -12.61 21.09 -7.72
N THR A 405 -12.82 19.88 -8.22
CA THR A 405 -13.90 18.99 -7.79
C THR A 405 -13.77 18.65 -6.31
N LEU A 406 -12.60 18.19 -5.85
CA LEU A 406 -12.40 17.78 -4.45
C LEU A 406 -12.64 18.92 -3.46
N VAL A 407 -12.08 20.10 -3.74
CA VAL A 407 -12.25 21.30 -2.89
C VAL A 407 -13.72 21.71 -2.80
N SER A 408 -14.49 21.54 -3.87
CA SER A 408 -15.92 21.88 -3.89
C SER A 408 -16.79 20.84 -3.15
N THR A 409 -16.41 19.57 -3.19
CA THR A 409 -17.18 18.46 -2.60
C THR A 409 -16.89 18.34 -1.11
N TYR A 410 -15.62 18.26 -0.73
CA TYR A 410 -15.21 17.97 0.64
C TYR A 410 -14.83 19.23 1.41
N THR A 411 -15.67 19.57 2.40
CA THR A 411 -15.46 20.76 3.26
C THR A 411 -14.96 20.41 4.65
N LYS A 412 -15.14 19.16 5.10
CA LYS A 412 -14.73 18.65 6.41
C LYS A 412 -13.60 17.63 6.25
N GLY A 413 -12.62 17.63 7.15
CA GLY A 413 -11.53 16.65 7.15
C GLY A 413 -10.41 16.90 6.13
N PHE A 414 -10.43 18.04 5.43
CA PHE A 414 -9.39 18.43 4.47
C PHE A 414 -8.80 19.79 4.84
N VAL A 415 -7.53 19.98 4.50
CA VAL A 415 -6.80 21.23 4.71
C VAL A 415 -6.02 21.57 3.45
N ILE A 416 -6.01 22.86 3.10
CA ILE A 416 -5.14 23.41 2.05
C ILE A 416 -3.94 24.05 2.72
N ILE A 417 -2.74 23.60 2.36
CA ILE A 417 -1.47 24.13 2.85
C ILE A 417 -0.67 24.60 1.64
N ILE A 418 -0.22 25.86 1.68
CA ILE A 418 0.64 26.44 0.65
C ILE A 418 2.01 26.68 1.28
N GLU A 419 3.01 25.98 0.78
CA GLU A 419 4.41 26.09 1.20
C GLU A 419 5.21 26.76 0.07
N PRO A 420 5.75 27.96 0.28
CA PRO A 420 6.48 28.71 -0.75
C PRO A 420 7.93 28.24 -0.97
N PHE A 421 8.50 27.61 0.05
CA PHE A 421 9.86 27.10 0.08
C PHE A 421 9.82 25.61 0.43
N ASP A 422 10.77 24.86 -0.14
CA ASP A 422 10.99 23.48 0.29
C ASP A 422 11.71 23.49 1.64
N ASP A 423 11.30 22.61 2.56
CA ASP A 423 11.89 22.47 3.90
C ASP A 423 13.41 22.22 3.83
N ARG A 424 13.90 21.58 2.75
CA ARG A 424 15.32 21.27 2.52
C ARG A 424 16.14 22.45 2.02
N THR A 425 15.51 23.38 1.29
CA THR A 425 16.20 24.51 0.66
C THR A 425 15.38 25.79 0.87
N PRO A 426 15.48 26.43 2.06
CA PRO A 426 14.65 27.58 2.41
C PRO A 426 14.89 28.83 1.54
N THR A 427 15.99 28.86 0.79
CA THR A 427 16.34 29.96 -0.12
C THR A 427 15.81 29.79 -1.54
N VAL A 428 15.46 28.56 -1.94
CA VAL A 428 14.99 28.27 -3.29
C VAL A 428 13.47 28.32 -3.29
N SER A 429 12.90 29.29 -4.00
CA SER A 429 11.45 29.39 -4.16
C SER A 429 10.94 28.22 -5.00
N ASN A 430 10.26 27.29 -4.35
CA ASN A 430 9.57 26.18 -4.98
C ASN A 430 8.18 26.04 -4.36
N PRO A 431 7.20 26.85 -4.80
CA PRO A 431 5.90 26.88 -4.18
C PRO A 431 5.10 25.62 -4.51
N ILE A 432 4.58 24.97 -3.48
CA ILE A 432 3.77 23.77 -3.55
C ILE A 432 2.46 24.02 -2.80
N LEU A 433 1.35 23.65 -3.42
CA LEU A 433 0.03 23.61 -2.80
C LEU A 433 -0.33 22.16 -2.51
N HIS A 434 -0.56 21.87 -1.24
CA HIS A 434 -1.03 20.60 -0.72
C HIS A 434 -2.51 20.71 -0.39
N PHE A 435 -3.34 19.97 -1.11
CA PHE A 435 -4.69 19.65 -0.65
C PHE A 435 -4.62 18.29 0.02
N SER A 436 -4.58 18.29 1.35
CA SER A 436 -4.34 17.08 2.13
C SER A 436 -5.61 16.64 2.86
N CYS A 437 -5.95 15.37 2.68
CA CYS A 437 -6.95 14.69 3.49
C CYS A 437 -6.35 14.38 4.86
N MET A 438 -7.06 14.72 5.93
CA MET A 438 -6.68 14.36 7.30
C MET A 438 -7.50 13.17 7.83
N ASP A 439 -8.60 12.85 7.16
CA ASP A 439 -9.56 11.83 7.57
C ASP A 439 -9.48 10.58 6.69
N SER A 440 -8.93 9.50 7.25
CA SER A 440 -8.87 8.21 6.58
C SER A 440 -10.21 7.50 6.47
N SER A 441 -11.20 7.83 7.30
CA SER A 441 -12.51 7.18 7.29
C SER A 441 -13.29 7.43 6.00
N ILE A 442 -13.07 8.58 5.35
CA ILE A 442 -13.80 8.99 4.13
C ILE A 442 -13.58 7.98 2.99
N ALA A 443 -12.35 7.48 2.83
CA ALA A 443 -12.02 6.49 1.80
C ALA A 443 -12.51 5.08 2.16
N MET A 444 -12.54 4.73 3.45
CA MET A 444 -12.95 3.39 3.91
C MET A 444 -14.46 3.23 4.06
N ARG A 445 -15.20 4.31 4.29
CA ARG A 445 -16.65 4.28 4.51
C ARG A 445 -17.43 3.58 3.40
N PRO A 446 -17.17 3.82 2.09
CA PRO A 446 -17.82 3.06 1.01
C PRO A 446 -17.49 1.57 1.05
N VAL A 447 -16.26 1.20 1.44
CA VAL A 447 -15.82 -0.19 1.53
C VAL A 447 -16.60 -0.91 2.64
N PHE A 448 -16.66 -0.33 3.84
CA PHE A 448 -17.41 -0.91 4.96
C PHE A 448 -18.92 -0.95 4.71
N ALA A 449 -19.48 0.06 4.03
CA ALA A 449 -20.91 0.08 3.71
C ALA A 449 -21.32 -0.91 2.61
N ARG A 450 -20.41 -1.21 1.67
CA ARG A 450 -20.70 -2.03 0.49
C ARG A 450 -20.50 -3.51 0.73
N PHE A 451 -19.40 -3.88 1.39
CA PHE A 451 -18.98 -5.26 1.54
C PHE A 451 -19.47 -5.85 2.85
N GLN A 452 -19.86 -7.12 2.79
CA GLN A 452 -20.42 -7.82 3.94
C GLN A 452 -19.42 -7.96 5.08
N SER A 453 -18.19 -8.39 4.80
CA SER A 453 -17.16 -8.61 5.82
C SER A 453 -15.84 -8.05 5.30
N VAL A 454 -15.15 -7.29 6.14
CA VAL A 454 -13.85 -6.69 5.83
C VAL A 454 -12.88 -7.13 6.92
N ILE A 455 -11.84 -7.86 6.53
CA ILE A 455 -10.86 -8.44 7.43
C ILE A 455 -9.56 -7.66 7.24
N ILE A 456 -9.11 -6.98 8.29
CA ILE A 456 -7.85 -6.25 8.32
C ILE A 456 -6.85 -7.12 9.07
N THR A 457 -5.79 -7.55 8.38
CA THR A 457 -4.76 -8.42 8.94
C THR A 457 -3.36 -7.89 8.67
N SER A 458 -2.49 -7.94 9.67
CA SER A 458 -1.04 -7.66 9.56
C SER A 458 -0.34 -8.14 10.83
N GLY A 459 0.98 -8.29 10.80
CA GLY A 459 1.76 -8.78 11.95
C GLY A 459 2.27 -7.73 12.91
N THR A 460 1.97 -6.46 12.64
CA THR A 460 2.48 -5.32 13.40
C THR A 460 1.41 -4.27 13.67
N LEU A 461 0.14 -4.69 13.87
CA LEU A 461 -1.01 -3.81 14.12
C LEU A 461 -1.11 -3.25 15.55
N SER A 462 -0.02 -3.23 16.31
CA SER A 462 -0.05 -2.79 17.72
C SER A 462 -0.01 -1.25 17.85
N PRO A 463 -0.84 -0.65 18.73
CA PRO A 463 -1.98 -1.22 19.45
C PRO A 463 -3.27 -1.25 18.61
N LEU A 464 -4.07 -2.29 18.79
CA LEU A 464 -5.28 -2.56 18.00
C LEU A 464 -6.38 -1.50 18.18
N ASP A 465 -6.48 -0.89 19.36
CA ASP A 465 -7.50 0.12 19.71
C ASP A 465 -7.46 1.39 18.84
N MET A 466 -6.33 1.66 18.17
CA MET A 466 -6.15 2.86 17.37
C MET A 466 -6.85 2.76 16.00
N TYR A 467 -6.86 1.59 15.38
CA TYR A 467 -7.41 1.42 14.02
C TYR A 467 -8.93 1.64 13.96
N PRO A 468 -9.75 1.09 14.88
CA PRO A 468 -11.19 1.36 14.92
C PRO A 468 -11.50 2.86 15.06
N LYS A 469 -10.71 3.57 15.87
CA LYS A 469 -10.87 5.02 16.07
C LYS A 469 -10.49 5.84 14.82
N ILE A 470 -9.40 5.49 14.15
CA ILE A 470 -8.88 6.24 12.99
C ILE A 470 -9.71 5.99 11.72
N LEU A 471 -10.25 4.78 11.56
CA LEU A 471 -11.01 4.38 10.38
C LEU A 471 -12.53 4.47 10.57
N ASP A 472 -12.99 4.85 11.78
CA ASP A 472 -14.39 5.00 12.19
C ASP A 472 -15.24 3.75 11.87
N PHE A 473 -14.82 2.60 12.38
CA PHE A 473 -15.55 1.33 12.23
C PHE A 473 -15.55 0.50 13.51
N HIS A 474 -16.56 -0.35 13.62
CA HIS A 474 -16.76 -1.23 14.78
C HIS A 474 -16.51 -2.68 14.37
N PRO A 475 -15.33 -3.24 14.64
CA PRO A 475 -15.06 -4.66 14.37
C PRO A 475 -15.85 -5.56 15.35
N VAL A 476 -16.28 -6.72 14.87
CA VAL A 476 -16.88 -7.78 15.69
C VAL A 476 -15.80 -8.58 16.41
N VAL A 477 -14.65 -8.77 15.75
CA VAL A 477 -13.52 -9.52 16.29
C VAL A 477 -12.28 -8.63 16.31
N VAL A 478 -11.67 -8.50 17.49
CA VAL A 478 -10.37 -7.85 17.69
C VAL A 478 -9.48 -8.85 18.44
N SER A 479 -8.55 -9.46 17.71
CA SER A 479 -7.73 -10.54 18.27
C SER A 479 -6.26 -10.32 17.94
N SER A 480 -5.41 -10.47 18.96
CA SER A 480 -3.96 -10.50 18.83
C SER A 480 -3.45 -11.90 19.15
N PHE A 481 -2.69 -12.48 18.22
CA PHE A 481 -2.13 -13.82 18.39
C PHE A 481 -0.68 -13.73 18.85
N THR A 482 -0.33 -14.55 19.85
CA THR A 482 1.03 -14.69 20.34
C THR A 482 1.73 -15.82 19.58
N MET A 483 3.06 -15.76 19.47
CA MET A 483 3.80 -16.78 18.74
C MET A 483 4.21 -17.92 19.69
N THR A 484 3.65 -19.10 19.47
CA THR A 484 4.01 -20.27 20.28
C THR A 484 5.32 -20.86 19.77
N LEU A 485 6.38 -20.68 20.57
CA LEU A 485 7.74 -21.05 20.21
C LEU A 485 8.25 -22.22 21.07
N ALA A 486 8.71 -23.30 20.42
CA ALA A 486 9.41 -24.39 21.09
C ALA A 486 10.82 -23.98 21.56
N ARG A 487 11.42 -22.99 20.89
CA ARG A 487 12.70 -22.38 21.24
C ARG A 487 12.62 -20.86 21.08
N PRO A 488 13.34 -20.05 21.87
CA PRO A 488 13.31 -18.60 21.72
C PRO A 488 14.02 -18.16 20.43
N CYS A 489 13.31 -18.18 19.31
CA CYS A 489 13.80 -17.82 17.98
C CYS A 489 14.13 -16.34 17.81
N LEU A 490 13.63 -15.50 18.71
CA LEU A 490 13.86 -14.06 18.69
C LEU A 490 14.52 -13.60 19.99
N LEU A 491 15.47 -12.67 19.83
CA LEU A 491 16.15 -12.01 20.93
C LEU A 491 16.05 -10.49 20.77
N PRO A 492 14.97 -9.87 21.30
CA PRO A 492 14.83 -8.43 21.36
C PRO A 492 15.65 -7.90 22.53
N MET A 493 16.49 -6.92 22.26
CA MET A 493 17.31 -6.24 23.26
C MET A 493 17.34 -4.74 23.01
N ILE A 494 17.36 -3.96 24.09
CA ILE A 494 17.44 -2.51 24.03
C ILE A 494 18.82 -2.08 24.52
N VAL A 495 19.61 -1.55 23.59
CA VAL A 495 20.92 -0.96 23.86
C VAL A 495 20.72 0.51 24.17
N SER A 496 20.98 0.85 25.41
CA SER A 496 20.65 2.16 25.98
C SER A 496 21.88 3.04 26.21
N LYS A 497 23.05 2.40 26.38
CA LYS A 497 24.31 3.04 26.72
C LYS A 497 25.43 2.54 25.82
N GLY A 498 26.37 3.43 25.49
CA GLY A 498 27.64 3.08 24.87
C GLY A 498 28.59 2.36 25.84
N SER A 499 29.73 1.93 25.31
CA SER A 499 30.91 1.47 26.08
C SER A 499 31.33 2.52 27.11
N ASP A 500 31.29 3.80 26.72
CA ASP A 500 31.61 4.96 27.56
C ASP A 500 30.49 5.33 28.58
N GLN A 501 29.46 4.49 28.75
CA GLN A 501 28.26 4.76 29.57
C GLN A 501 27.41 5.97 29.12
N VAL A 502 27.76 6.62 28.01
CA VAL A 502 26.97 7.69 27.40
C VAL A 502 25.64 7.12 26.90
N ALA A 503 24.54 7.79 27.24
CA ALA A 503 23.21 7.38 26.80
C ALA A 503 23.07 7.54 25.28
N ILE A 504 22.74 6.45 24.59
CA ILE A 504 22.50 6.45 23.16
C ILE A 504 21.08 6.94 22.91
N SER A 505 20.92 8.04 22.18
CA SER A 505 19.61 8.51 21.76
C SER A 505 19.65 9.33 20.48
N SER A 506 18.66 9.12 19.61
CA SER A 506 18.45 9.97 18.43
C SER A 506 17.45 11.10 18.71
N LYS A 507 17.57 11.80 19.85
CA LYS A 507 16.86 13.08 20.04
C LYS A 507 17.52 14.15 19.17
N TYR A 508 16.75 15.12 18.69
CA TYR A 508 17.27 16.15 17.78
C TYR A 508 18.51 16.87 18.32
N GLU A 509 18.49 17.23 19.61
CA GLU A 509 19.62 17.86 20.32
C GLU A 509 20.87 16.97 20.39
N THR A 510 20.70 15.66 20.55
CA THR A 510 21.80 14.71 20.77
C THR A 510 22.21 13.96 19.50
N ARG A 511 21.61 14.28 18.34
CA ARG A 511 21.88 13.58 17.07
C ARG A 511 23.20 13.99 16.45
N GLU A 512 23.61 15.24 16.67
CA GLU A 512 24.87 15.80 16.15
C GLU A 512 26.05 15.49 17.09
N ASP A 513 25.78 14.93 18.27
CA ASP A 513 26.81 14.55 19.22
C ASP A 513 27.70 13.44 18.65
N VAL A 514 28.95 13.78 18.39
CA VAL A 514 29.98 12.88 17.84
C VAL A 514 30.15 11.62 18.70
N ALA A 515 29.98 11.74 20.03
CA ALA A 515 30.06 10.61 20.95
C ALA A 515 28.96 9.56 20.69
N VAL A 516 27.73 9.99 20.39
CA VAL A 516 26.61 9.09 20.10
C VAL A 516 26.83 8.40 18.75
N ILE A 517 27.28 9.15 17.74
CA ILE A 517 27.62 8.61 16.41
C ILE A 517 28.74 7.57 16.51
N ARG A 518 29.77 7.83 17.31
CA ARG A 518 30.86 6.88 17.58
C ARG A 518 30.34 5.61 18.25
N ASN A 519 29.47 5.75 19.26
CA ASN A 519 28.87 4.61 19.95
C ASN A 519 28.00 3.75 19.03
N TYR A 520 27.26 4.35 18.09
CA TYR A 520 26.55 3.60 17.05
C TYR A 520 27.50 2.83 16.13
N GLY A 521 28.61 3.46 15.74
CA GLY A 521 29.66 2.82 14.94
C GLY A 521 30.32 1.64 15.66
N GLN A 522 30.66 1.82 16.94
CA GLN A 522 31.24 0.76 17.77
C GLN A 522 30.27 -0.41 17.96
N LEU A 523 29.00 -0.13 18.28
CA LEU A 523 27.96 -1.15 18.36
C LEU A 523 27.84 -1.94 17.05
N LEU A 524 27.85 -1.25 15.90
CA LEU A 524 27.77 -1.91 14.60
C LEU A 524 28.97 -2.82 14.33
N VAL A 525 30.18 -2.35 14.61
CA VAL A 525 31.42 -3.13 14.40
C VAL A 525 31.44 -4.37 15.29
N GLU A 526 31.14 -4.24 16.58
CA GLU A 526 31.14 -5.36 17.53
C GLU A 526 30.07 -6.40 17.20
N ILE A 527 28.87 -5.96 16.83
CA ILE A 527 27.80 -6.86 16.39
C ILE A 527 28.16 -7.53 15.06
N SER A 528 28.76 -6.79 14.12
CA SER A 528 29.21 -7.36 12.84
C SER A 528 30.33 -8.40 13.02
N ALA A 529 31.16 -8.29 14.05
CA ALA A 529 32.14 -9.30 14.39
C ALA A 529 31.52 -10.57 15.01
N CYS A 530 30.35 -10.45 15.66
CA CYS A 530 29.69 -11.55 16.35
C CYS A 530 28.65 -12.29 15.49
N VAL A 531 27.91 -11.57 14.65
CA VAL A 531 26.76 -12.09 13.91
C VAL A 531 27.22 -12.70 12.57
N PRO A 532 26.83 -13.95 12.25
CA PRO A 532 27.14 -14.54 10.94
C PRO A 532 26.33 -13.88 9.81
N ASP A 533 26.82 -14.00 8.58
CA ASP A 533 26.08 -13.64 7.36
C ASP A 533 25.61 -12.18 7.30
N GLY A 534 24.30 -11.93 7.24
CA GLY A 534 23.69 -10.62 7.00
C GLY A 534 23.29 -9.86 8.26
N VAL A 535 23.64 -8.57 8.30
CA VAL A 535 23.19 -7.59 9.30
C VAL A 535 22.47 -6.44 8.61
N VAL A 536 21.24 -6.14 9.02
CA VAL A 536 20.45 -5.04 8.44
C VAL A 536 20.29 -3.94 9.47
N CYS A 537 20.64 -2.72 9.08
CA CYS A 537 20.58 -1.54 9.94
C CYS A 537 19.56 -0.56 9.38
N PHE A 538 18.65 -0.10 10.23
CA PHE A 538 17.65 0.90 9.88
C PHE A 538 17.92 2.21 10.61
N PHE A 539 18.06 3.28 9.84
CA PHE A 539 18.18 4.65 10.32
C PHE A 539 16.84 5.38 10.26
N THR A 540 16.74 6.49 10.99
CA THR A 540 15.51 7.29 11.03
C THR A 540 15.24 8.07 9.74
N SER A 541 16.28 8.50 9.02
CA SER A 541 16.16 9.31 7.79
C SER A 541 17.41 9.20 6.91
N TYR A 542 17.27 9.47 5.61
CA TYR A 542 18.39 9.51 4.66
C TYR A 542 19.44 10.56 5.03
N LEU A 543 19.01 11.77 5.42
CA LEU A 543 19.94 12.82 5.87
C LEU A 543 20.77 12.38 7.08
N TYR A 544 20.13 11.68 8.03
CA TYR A 544 20.84 11.18 9.20
C TYR A 544 21.83 10.07 8.81
N LEU A 545 21.42 9.15 7.93
CA LEU A 545 22.29 8.12 7.37
C LEU A 545 23.52 8.72 6.70
N GLU A 546 23.36 9.70 5.80
CA GLU A 546 24.46 10.37 5.11
C GLU A 546 25.43 11.05 6.09
N SER A 547 24.90 11.80 7.07
CA SER A 547 25.73 12.47 8.09
C SER A 547 26.53 11.48 8.95
N VAL A 548 25.91 10.37 9.35
CA VAL A 548 26.54 9.34 10.19
C VAL A 548 27.59 8.58 9.40
N VAL A 549 27.31 8.21 8.16
CA VAL A 549 28.27 7.51 7.29
C VAL A 549 29.46 8.40 6.97
N GLY A 550 29.25 9.70 6.70
CA GLY A 550 30.32 10.67 6.53
C GLY A 550 31.24 10.74 7.75
N ALA A 551 30.66 10.90 8.94
CA ALA A 551 31.42 10.91 10.19
C ALA A 551 32.14 9.57 10.47
N TRP A 552 31.53 8.43 10.14
CA TRP A 552 32.16 7.11 10.28
C TRP A 552 33.33 6.87 9.34
N TYR A 553 33.32 7.51 8.16
CA TYR A 553 34.44 7.47 7.23
C TYR A 553 35.64 8.24 7.82
N ASP A 554 35.41 9.47 8.29
CA ASP A 554 36.45 10.32 8.89
C ASP A 554 37.06 9.70 10.16
N GLN A 555 36.25 9.01 10.96
CA GLN A 555 36.69 8.31 12.18
C GLN A 555 37.36 6.95 11.91
N GLY A 556 37.37 6.45 10.67
CA GLY A 556 37.95 5.14 10.32
C GLY A 556 37.11 3.93 10.78
N VAL A 557 35.86 4.13 11.19
CA VAL A 557 34.94 3.05 11.59
C VAL A 557 34.57 2.17 10.39
N VAL A 558 34.34 2.79 9.22
CA VAL A 558 33.99 2.06 7.99
C VAL A 558 35.08 1.07 7.59
N ALA A 559 36.35 1.45 7.71
CA ALA A 559 37.47 0.57 7.41
C ALA A 559 37.50 -0.66 8.35
N SER A 560 37.17 -0.46 9.62
CA SER A 560 37.07 -1.55 10.61
C SER A 560 35.88 -2.48 10.32
N LEU A 561 34.77 -1.92 9.86
CA LEU A 561 33.58 -2.67 9.45
C LEU A 561 33.87 -3.52 8.20
N GLN A 562 34.52 -2.94 7.19
CA GLN A 562 34.87 -3.60 5.92
C GLN A 562 35.83 -4.80 6.09
N ARG A 563 36.62 -4.82 7.18
CA ARG A 563 37.45 -5.99 7.54
C ARG A 563 36.60 -7.20 7.92
N HIS A 564 35.41 -6.98 8.47
CA HIS A 564 34.51 -8.04 8.92
C HIS A 564 33.46 -8.39 7.86
N LYS A 565 32.77 -7.39 7.29
CA LYS A 565 31.66 -7.57 6.34
C LYS A 565 31.64 -6.49 5.27
N LEU A 566 31.07 -6.81 4.10
CA LEU A 566 30.86 -5.83 3.04
C LEU A 566 29.74 -4.85 3.42
N LEU A 567 29.89 -3.58 3.04
CA LEU A 567 28.94 -2.52 3.34
C LEU A 567 28.14 -2.16 2.09
N PHE A 568 26.82 -2.16 2.19
CA PHE A 568 25.90 -1.67 1.18
C PHE A 568 24.99 -0.60 1.78
N ILE A 569 24.73 0.46 1.03
CA ILE A 569 23.98 1.64 1.49
C ILE A 569 22.78 1.84 0.56
N GLU A 570 21.61 2.03 1.15
CA GLU A 570 20.39 2.41 0.44
C GLU A 570 20.46 3.87 -0.01
N THR A 571 20.18 4.12 -1.29
CA THR A 571 20.01 5.47 -1.85
C THR A 571 18.53 5.74 -2.14
N GLN A 572 18.17 6.99 -2.44
CA GLN A 572 16.79 7.32 -2.81
C GLN A 572 16.38 6.72 -4.16
N ASP A 573 17.38 6.43 -5.00
CA ASP A 573 17.21 5.88 -6.34
C ASP A 573 16.91 4.37 -6.29
N SER A 574 15.81 3.99 -6.96
CA SER A 574 15.34 2.60 -6.95
C SER A 574 16.26 1.66 -7.70
N ALA A 575 16.88 2.11 -8.80
CA ALA A 575 17.76 1.26 -9.60
C ALA A 575 19.04 0.90 -8.83
N GLU A 576 19.66 1.88 -8.19
CA GLU A 576 20.84 1.66 -7.35
C GLU A 576 20.51 0.80 -6.14
N THR A 577 19.38 1.07 -5.47
CA THR A 577 18.94 0.28 -4.32
C THR A 577 18.70 -1.18 -4.69
N SER A 578 18.07 -1.45 -5.84
CA SER A 578 17.90 -2.82 -6.33
C SER A 578 19.24 -3.50 -6.61
N PHE A 579 20.20 -2.77 -7.19
CA PHE A 579 21.54 -3.29 -7.44
C PHE A 579 22.31 -3.57 -6.13
N ALA A 580 22.22 -2.66 -5.15
CA ALA A 580 22.79 -2.84 -3.83
C ALA A 580 22.21 -4.07 -3.11
N LEU A 581 20.88 -4.28 -3.24
CA LEU A 581 20.21 -5.44 -2.66
C LEU A 581 20.67 -6.76 -3.29
N ILE A 582 20.77 -6.83 -4.61
CA ILE A 582 21.24 -8.04 -5.31
C ILE A 582 22.66 -8.39 -4.88
N ASN A 583 23.54 -7.39 -4.77
CA ASN A 583 24.90 -7.61 -4.31
C ASN A 583 24.99 -7.97 -2.82
N TYR A 584 24.08 -7.42 -2.00
CA TYR A 584 23.94 -7.80 -0.59
C TYR A 584 23.61 -9.29 -0.43
N ILE A 585 22.61 -9.77 -1.18
CA ILE A 585 22.19 -11.18 -1.17
C ILE A 585 23.36 -12.06 -1.62
N LYS A 586 23.99 -11.72 -2.75
CA LYS A 586 25.14 -12.45 -3.29
C LYS A 586 26.31 -12.50 -2.31
N ALA A 587 26.58 -11.43 -1.58
CA ALA A 587 27.66 -11.37 -0.58
C ALA A 587 27.37 -12.25 0.65
N CYS A 588 26.10 -12.34 1.06
CA CYS A 588 25.67 -13.24 2.13
C CYS A 588 25.80 -14.71 1.70
N GLU A 589 25.36 -15.05 0.48
CA GLU A 589 25.45 -16.41 -0.07
C GLU A 589 26.90 -16.85 -0.34
N SER A 590 27.78 -15.92 -0.69
CA SER A 590 29.20 -16.20 -0.92
C SER A 590 30.01 -16.39 0.38
N GLY A 591 29.39 -16.29 1.56
CA GLY A 591 30.01 -16.54 2.86
C GLY A 591 30.91 -15.43 3.40
N ARG A 592 31.02 -14.27 2.72
CA ARG A 592 31.75 -13.10 3.25
C ARG A 592 30.94 -12.31 4.27
N GLY A 593 29.61 -12.40 4.19
CA GLY A 593 28.69 -11.62 5.01
C GLY A 593 28.61 -10.16 4.57
N ALA A 594 27.48 -9.54 4.87
CA ALA A 594 27.19 -8.18 4.42
C ALA A 594 26.40 -7.39 5.47
N VAL A 595 26.55 -6.08 5.42
CA VAL A 595 25.82 -5.09 6.21
C VAL A 595 25.05 -4.20 5.25
N LEU A 596 23.74 -4.13 5.44
CA LEU A 596 22.87 -3.24 4.68
C LEU A 596 22.46 -2.06 5.56
N LEU A 597 22.88 -0.85 5.22
CA LEU A 597 22.38 0.38 5.85
C LEU A 597 21.19 0.88 5.05
N SER A 598 20.05 0.97 5.70
CA SER A 598 18.76 1.33 5.11
C SER A 598 18.01 2.32 6.00
N VAL A 599 16.92 2.87 5.50
CA VAL A 599 16.06 3.79 6.24
C VAL A 599 14.76 3.07 6.65
N ALA A 600 14.31 3.28 7.88
CA ALA A 600 13.11 2.61 8.43
C ALA A 600 11.79 2.96 7.70
N ARG A 601 11.77 4.08 6.96
CA ARG A 601 10.68 4.52 6.09
C ARG A 601 11.09 4.50 4.61
N GLY A 602 12.16 3.77 4.30
CA GLY A 602 12.67 3.62 2.95
C GLY A 602 11.89 2.59 2.15
N LYS A 603 12.37 2.31 0.94
CA LYS A 603 11.72 1.29 0.08
C LYS A 603 12.05 -0.12 0.57
N VAL A 604 13.27 -0.31 1.06
CA VAL A 604 13.77 -1.61 1.55
C VAL A 604 12.98 -2.09 2.77
N SER A 605 12.63 -1.18 3.69
CA SER A 605 11.84 -1.48 4.88
C SER A 605 10.37 -1.82 4.59
N GLU A 606 9.89 -1.59 3.38
CA GLU A 606 8.49 -1.84 2.99
C GLU A 606 8.34 -3.03 2.02
N GLY A 607 9.21 -3.17 1.03
CA GLY A 607 9.01 -4.10 -0.08
C GLY A 607 9.95 -5.31 -0.14
N VAL A 608 10.97 -5.40 0.72
CA VAL A 608 11.98 -6.46 0.61
C VAL A 608 11.92 -7.42 1.78
N ASP A 609 11.90 -8.71 1.45
CA ASP A 609 11.90 -9.79 2.42
C ASP A 609 13.33 -10.30 2.65
N PHE A 610 13.78 -10.26 3.91
CA PHE A 610 15.03 -10.88 4.32
C PHE A 610 14.74 -12.32 4.74
N ASP A 611 15.24 -13.26 3.94
CA ASP A 611 15.03 -14.68 4.18
C ASP A 611 16.18 -15.31 4.99
N HIS A 612 15.86 -16.01 6.07
CA HIS A 612 16.79 -16.76 6.92
C HIS A 612 18.11 -16.04 7.25
N HIS A 613 19.20 -16.45 6.58
CA HIS A 613 20.55 -15.96 6.84
C HIS A 613 20.81 -14.54 6.32
N LEU A 614 19.92 -14.00 5.48
CA LEU A 614 20.01 -12.65 4.94
C LEU A 614 19.78 -11.57 6.00
N GLY A 615 19.23 -11.89 7.19
CA GLY A 615 18.91 -10.90 8.21
C GLY A 615 19.06 -11.43 9.64
N ARG A 616 20.21 -12.03 9.98
CA ARG A 616 20.45 -12.65 11.30
C ARG A 616 20.43 -11.65 12.45
N ALA A 617 20.79 -10.40 12.20
CA ALA A 617 20.59 -9.32 13.15
C ALA A 617 19.99 -8.09 12.45
N VAL A 618 18.99 -7.49 13.10
CA VAL A 618 18.48 -6.17 12.74
C VAL A 618 18.81 -5.17 13.83
N LEU A 619 19.43 -4.05 13.44
CA LEU A 619 19.72 -2.92 14.32
C LEU A 619 18.82 -1.74 13.94
N MET A 620 17.99 -1.30 14.88
CA MET A 620 17.23 -0.07 14.77
C MET A 620 18.01 1.07 15.42
N PHE A 621 18.59 1.94 14.60
CA PHE A 621 19.29 3.14 15.07
C PHE A 621 18.29 4.27 15.32
N GLY A 622 17.95 4.44 16.60
CA GLY A 622 16.99 5.45 17.02
C GLY A 622 15.54 5.08 16.77
N ILE A 623 14.63 6.02 17.09
CA ILE A 623 13.20 5.86 16.89
C ILE A 623 12.79 6.60 15.60
N PRO A 624 12.11 5.92 14.65
CA PRO A 624 11.75 6.50 13.35
C PRO A 624 10.53 7.43 13.44
N TYR A 625 10.67 8.53 14.16
CA TYR A 625 9.67 9.60 14.17
C TYR A 625 9.56 10.27 12.81
N VAL A 626 8.33 10.59 12.41
CA VAL A 626 8.08 11.52 11.31
C VAL A 626 8.66 12.88 11.66
N PHE A 627 9.03 13.65 10.65
CA PHE A 627 9.42 15.03 10.82
C PHE A 627 8.29 15.86 11.45
N THR A 628 8.47 16.24 12.71
CA THR A 628 7.43 16.90 13.54
C THR A 628 7.19 18.36 13.19
N GLN A 629 8.10 18.99 12.44
CA GLN A 629 7.93 20.37 12.01
C GLN A 629 7.04 20.50 10.76
N SER A 630 6.80 19.39 10.04
CA SER A 630 5.90 19.37 8.88
C SER A 630 4.50 19.86 9.26
N ARG A 631 3.98 20.80 8.47
CA ARG A 631 2.66 21.41 8.70
C ARG A 631 1.52 20.45 8.44
N ILE A 632 1.68 19.55 7.45
CA ILE A 632 0.70 18.49 7.15
C ILE A 632 0.49 17.62 8.39
N LEU A 633 1.58 17.20 9.04
CA LEU A 633 1.49 16.38 10.24
C LEU A 633 0.86 17.14 11.40
N LYS A 634 1.21 18.41 11.64
CA LYS A 634 0.58 19.23 12.68
C LYS A 634 -0.93 19.38 12.47
N ALA A 635 -1.34 19.72 11.26
CA ALA A 635 -2.76 19.81 10.91
C ALA A 635 -3.50 18.47 11.10
N ARG A 636 -2.84 17.35 10.77
CA ARG A 636 -3.38 16.00 11.05
C ARG A 636 -3.52 15.73 12.54
N LEU A 637 -2.51 16.08 13.34
CA LEU A 637 -2.53 15.90 14.79
C LEU A 637 -3.63 16.73 15.46
N GLU A 638 -3.82 17.98 15.02
CA GLU A 638 -4.93 18.84 15.45
C GLU A 638 -6.28 18.21 15.10
N TYR A 639 -6.44 17.71 13.86
CA TYR A 639 -7.66 17.03 13.45
C TYR A 639 -7.97 15.79 14.30
N LEU A 640 -6.96 14.94 14.53
CA LEU A 640 -7.10 13.72 15.33
C LEU A 640 -7.44 14.01 16.80
N ARG A 641 -6.91 15.11 17.34
CA ARG A 641 -7.22 15.57 18.70
C ARG A 641 -8.66 16.07 18.80
N ASP A 642 -9.10 16.88 17.84
CA ASP A 642 -10.39 17.56 17.92
C ASP A 642 -11.57 16.62 17.58
N GLN A 643 -11.42 15.71 16.61
CA GLN A 643 -12.48 14.78 16.21
C GLN A 643 -12.44 13.44 16.96
N PHE A 644 -11.27 12.81 17.06
CA PHE A 644 -11.11 11.44 17.59
C PHE A 644 -10.57 11.40 19.03
N GLN A 645 -10.32 12.57 19.64
CA GLN A 645 -9.79 12.69 21.01
C GLN A 645 -8.44 11.96 21.21
N ILE A 646 -7.65 11.82 20.14
CA ILE A 646 -6.33 11.19 20.19
C ILE A 646 -5.29 12.25 20.52
N ARG A 647 -4.49 12.00 21.57
CA ARG A 647 -3.39 12.90 21.94
C ARG A 647 -2.27 12.86 20.90
N GLU A 648 -1.65 14.01 20.67
CA GLU A 648 -0.62 14.16 19.64
C GLU A 648 0.57 13.21 19.84
N ASN A 649 1.07 13.13 21.08
CA ASN A 649 2.18 12.25 21.44
C ASN A 649 1.83 10.76 21.31
N ASP A 650 0.56 10.40 21.48
CA ASP A 650 0.11 9.02 21.35
C ASP A 650 0.16 8.55 19.91
N PHE A 651 -0.31 9.38 18.98
CA PHE A 651 -0.23 9.11 17.55
C PHE A 651 1.23 9.09 17.05
N LEU A 652 2.06 10.05 17.45
CA LEU A 652 3.47 10.07 17.07
C LEU A 652 4.23 8.83 17.53
N THR A 653 3.94 8.38 18.75
CA THR A 653 4.57 7.17 19.28
C THR A 653 4.02 5.91 18.62
N PHE A 654 2.71 5.86 18.35
CA PHE A 654 2.08 4.78 17.60
C PHE A 654 2.72 4.61 16.22
N ASP A 655 2.78 5.68 15.43
CA ASP A 655 3.33 5.62 14.07
C ASP A 655 4.83 5.24 14.08
N ALA A 656 5.60 5.75 15.03
CA ALA A 656 7.01 5.40 15.16
C ALA A 656 7.25 3.95 15.58
N MET A 657 6.45 3.42 16.52
CA MET A 657 6.56 2.02 16.96
C MET A 657 6.08 1.05 15.88
N ARG A 658 5.04 1.41 15.12
CA ARG A 658 4.56 0.66 13.95
C ARG A 658 5.67 0.43 12.93
N HIS A 659 6.34 1.50 12.49
CA HIS A 659 7.45 1.40 11.54
C HIS A 659 8.67 0.66 12.12
N ALA A 660 8.99 0.88 13.39
CA ALA A 660 10.10 0.16 14.04
C ALA A 660 9.82 -1.35 14.12
N ALA A 661 8.61 -1.73 14.54
CA ALA A 661 8.18 -3.11 14.62
C ALA A 661 8.11 -3.77 13.23
N GLN A 662 7.70 -3.04 12.20
CA GLN A 662 7.71 -3.53 10.82
C GLN A 662 9.13 -3.87 10.36
N CYS A 663 10.08 -2.95 10.55
CA CYS A 663 11.48 -3.16 10.17
C CYS A 663 12.08 -4.38 10.87
N VAL A 664 11.85 -4.47 12.19
CA VAL A 664 12.36 -5.55 13.03
C VAL A 664 11.65 -6.88 12.74
N GLY A 665 10.35 -6.85 12.45
CA GLY A 665 9.55 -8.02 12.14
C GLY A 665 9.95 -8.75 10.86
N ARG A 666 10.76 -8.12 9.99
CA ARG A 666 11.28 -8.75 8.77
C ARG A 666 12.33 -9.83 9.03
N VAL A 667 12.92 -9.87 10.22
CA VAL A 667 13.91 -10.88 10.63
C VAL A 667 13.32 -12.28 10.67
N LEU A 668 12.03 -12.41 10.96
CA LEU A 668 11.41 -13.71 11.22
C LEU A 668 10.51 -14.14 10.05
N ARG A 669 10.90 -15.22 9.35
CA ARG A 669 10.10 -15.82 8.27
C ARG A 669 9.45 -17.15 8.60
N GLY A 670 9.95 -17.83 9.64
CA GLY A 670 9.40 -19.09 10.10
C GLY A 670 9.89 -19.45 11.49
N LYS A 671 9.29 -20.46 12.10
CA LYS A 671 9.71 -20.93 13.44
C LYS A 671 11.07 -21.62 13.45
N THR A 672 11.53 -22.11 12.30
CA THR A 672 12.89 -22.63 12.12
C THR A 672 13.94 -21.52 12.09
N ASP A 673 13.52 -20.32 11.71
CA ASP A 673 14.39 -19.17 11.59
C ASP A 673 14.67 -18.56 12.96
N TYR A 674 15.74 -17.78 13.02
CA TYR A 674 16.11 -17.06 14.22
C TYR A 674 16.88 -15.79 13.88
N GLY A 675 16.67 -14.76 14.69
CA GLY A 675 17.49 -13.57 14.60
C GLY A 675 17.43 -12.67 15.83
N VAL A 676 18.40 -11.77 15.87
CA VAL A 676 18.63 -10.83 16.96
C VAL A 676 18.03 -9.48 16.57
N MET A 677 17.29 -8.88 17.48
CA MET A 677 16.58 -7.61 17.25
C MET A 677 17.13 -6.58 18.25
N ILE A 678 17.91 -5.63 17.77
CA ILE A 678 18.59 -4.64 18.60
C ILE A 678 17.93 -3.28 18.42
N PHE A 679 17.39 -2.74 19.51
CA PHE A 679 16.86 -1.38 19.57
C PHE A 679 17.91 -0.45 20.19
N ALA A 680 18.59 0.34 19.37
CA ALA A 680 19.69 1.21 19.80
C ALA A 680 19.17 2.64 20.11
N ASP A 681 18.41 2.77 21.20
CA ASP A 681 18.01 4.04 21.80
C ASP A 681 17.48 3.81 23.22
N LYS A 682 17.96 4.59 24.20
CA LYS A 682 17.44 4.58 25.57
C LYS A 682 15.91 4.79 25.64
N ARG A 683 15.33 5.52 24.68
CA ARG A 683 13.90 5.84 24.67
C ARG A 683 12.99 4.62 24.51
N PHE A 684 13.46 3.52 23.90
CA PHE A 684 12.66 2.28 23.80
C PHE A 684 12.39 1.62 25.16
N SER A 685 13.23 1.89 26.17
CA SER A 685 13.07 1.38 27.53
C SER A 685 11.84 1.98 28.27
N ARG A 686 11.34 3.13 27.79
CA ARG A 686 10.16 3.77 28.40
C ARG A 686 8.89 2.94 28.20
N ALA A 687 8.08 2.82 29.26
CA ALA A 687 6.82 2.08 29.26
C ALA A 687 5.90 2.47 28.09
N ASP A 688 5.69 3.78 27.84
CA ASP A 688 4.82 4.30 26.76
C ASP A 688 5.14 3.77 25.36
N LYS A 689 6.40 3.35 25.14
CA LYS A 689 6.90 2.86 23.84
C LYS A 689 6.98 1.34 23.83
N ARG A 690 7.48 0.76 24.92
CA ARG A 690 7.59 -0.68 25.10
C ARG A 690 6.23 -1.37 24.96
N THR A 691 5.18 -0.80 25.55
CA THR A 691 3.81 -1.36 25.50
C THR A 691 3.14 -1.27 24.13
N LYS A 692 3.66 -0.41 23.23
CA LYS A 692 3.16 -0.24 21.86
C LYS A 692 3.85 -1.15 20.85
N LEU A 693 4.88 -1.91 21.24
CA LEU A 693 5.43 -2.96 20.39
C LEU A 693 4.41 -4.12 20.25
N PRO A 694 4.48 -4.95 19.21
CA PRO A 694 3.67 -6.17 19.14
C PRO A 694 3.90 -7.10 20.33
N ARG A 695 2.84 -7.77 20.81
CA ARG A 695 2.89 -8.64 21.99
C ARG A 695 3.92 -9.76 21.86
N TRP A 696 4.02 -10.36 20.68
CA TRP A 696 4.98 -11.41 20.39
C TRP A 696 6.45 -10.95 20.49
N ILE A 697 6.75 -9.65 20.43
CA ILE A 697 8.10 -9.11 20.74
C ILE A 697 8.22 -8.84 22.24
N GLN A 698 7.18 -8.29 22.85
CA GLN A 698 7.17 -7.92 24.28
C GLN A 698 7.39 -9.12 25.20
N GLU A 699 6.80 -10.28 24.89
CA GLU A 699 6.91 -11.51 25.70
C GLU A 699 8.36 -11.98 25.86
N HIS A 700 9.19 -11.75 24.85
CA HIS A 700 10.60 -12.12 24.87
C HIS A 700 11.52 -10.99 25.34
N LEU A 701 11.01 -9.77 25.45
CA LEU A 701 11.73 -8.62 25.98
C LEU A 701 11.70 -8.64 27.52
N LYS A 702 12.60 -9.44 28.11
CA LYS A 702 12.80 -9.53 29.56
C LYS A 702 13.36 -8.22 30.12
N ASP A 703 13.07 -7.91 31.39
CA ASP A 703 13.55 -6.68 32.01
C ASP A 703 15.07 -6.56 32.06
N SER A 704 15.78 -7.69 32.14
CA SER A 704 17.24 -7.74 32.05
C SER A 704 17.79 -7.26 30.70
N LEU A 705 16.99 -7.26 29.64
CA LEU A 705 17.39 -6.90 28.26
C LEU A 705 17.01 -5.46 27.88
N THR A 706 16.47 -4.67 28.82
CA THR A 706 15.86 -3.35 28.51
C THR A 706 16.81 -2.16 28.61
N ASN A 707 17.97 -2.31 29.25
CA ASN A 707 18.89 -1.22 29.54
C ASN A 707 20.35 -1.70 29.47
N LEU A 708 20.73 -2.29 28.34
CA LEU A 708 22.04 -2.89 28.15
C LEU A 708 23.08 -1.86 27.70
N SER A 709 24.34 -2.13 28.03
CA SER A 709 25.51 -1.55 27.38
C SER A 709 25.85 -2.29 26.07
N THR A 710 26.72 -1.72 25.24
CA THR A 710 27.16 -2.36 23.98
C THR A 710 27.84 -3.70 24.23
N GLU A 711 28.73 -3.77 25.22
CA GLU A 711 29.48 -5.00 25.56
C GLU A 711 28.57 -6.11 26.10
N GLU A 712 27.63 -5.77 26.99
CA GLU A 712 26.64 -6.72 27.53
C GLU A 712 25.76 -7.28 26.40
N ALA A 713 25.32 -6.41 25.49
CA ALA A 713 24.52 -6.81 24.34
C ALA A 713 25.26 -7.81 23.44
N VAL A 714 26.55 -7.56 23.17
CA VAL A 714 27.40 -8.45 22.36
C VAL A 714 27.60 -9.80 23.05
N GLN A 715 27.83 -9.83 24.37
CA GLN A 715 27.99 -11.07 25.12
C GLN A 715 26.72 -11.93 25.09
N ILE A 716 25.56 -11.30 25.29
CA ILE A 716 24.25 -11.97 25.23
C ILE A 716 24.00 -12.49 23.80
N CYS A 717 24.26 -11.66 22.78
CA CYS A 717 24.15 -12.02 21.37
C CYS A 717 25.00 -13.27 21.05
N LYS A 718 26.28 -13.27 21.45
CA LYS A 718 27.20 -14.38 21.23
C LYS A 718 26.74 -15.67 21.89
N ARG A 719 26.26 -15.59 23.14
CA ARG A 719 25.74 -16.75 23.87
C ARG A 719 24.50 -17.32 23.18
N TRP A 720 23.57 -16.44 22.80
CA TRP A 720 22.31 -16.85 22.20
C TRP A 720 22.49 -17.43 20.80
N LEU A 721 23.32 -16.82 19.94
CA LEU A 721 23.64 -17.33 18.61
C LEU A 721 24.25 -18.74 18.68
N ARG A 722 25.14 -18.99 19.64
CA ARG A 722 25.71 -20.34 19.87
C ARG A 722 24.66 -21.37 20.26
N GLN A 723 23.66 -20.99 21.05
CA GLN A 723 22.56 -21.87 21.41
C GLN A 723 21.64 -22.14 20.20
N MET A 724 21.32 -21.10 19.42
CA MET A 724 20.42 -21.23 18.27
C MET A 724 21.04 -21.92 17.06
N ALA A 725 22.37 -21.91 16.95
CA ALA A 725 23.12 -22.59 15.90
C ALA A 725 23.16 -24.12 16.06
N GLN A 726 22.68 -24.66 17.18
CA GLN A 726 22.55 -26.11 17.35
C GLN A 726 21.51 -26.68 16.38
N PRO A 727 21.69 -27.92 15.90
CA PRO A 727 20.73 -28.55 15.00
C PRO A 727 19.36 -28.60 15.69
N PHE A 728 18.34 -28.12 15.00
CA PHE A 728 16.98 -28.08 15.49
C PHE A 728 16.13 -28.88 14.52
N THR A 729 15.69 -30.05 14.96
CA THR A 729 14.96 -30.99 14.14
C THR A 729 13.46 -30.74 14.25
N ARG A 730 12.69 -31.36 13.36
CA ARG A 730 11.22 -31.25 13.37
C ARG A 730 10.60 -31.96 14.57
N GLU A 731 11.30 -32.95 15.15
CA GLU A 731 10.86 -33.69 16.33
C GLU A 731 10.80 -32.80 17.57
N ASP A 732 11.74 -31.87 17.71
CA ASP A 732 11.78 -30.90 18.81
C ASP A 732 10.63 -29.89 18.76
N GLN A 733 10.00 -29.72 17.58
CA GLN A 733 8.88 -28.80 17.37
C GLN A 733 7.52 -29.46 17.60
N LEU A 734 7.44 -30.78 17.48
CA LEU A 734 6.21 -31.55 17.55
C LEU A 734 5.60 -31.51 18.95
N GLY A 735 4.29 -31.20 19.03
CA GLY A 735 3.54 -31.12 20.28
C GLY A 735 3.60 -29.76 21.00
N VAL A 736 4.50 -28.86 20.60
CA VAL A 736 4.58 -27.49 21.13
C VAL A 736 4.28 -26.47 20.03
N SER A 737 5.18 -26.36 19.05
CA SER A 737 5.05 -25.37 17.99
C SER A 737 4.37 -25.91 16.75
N LEU A 738 4.52 -27.20 16.44
CA LEU A 738 3.87 -27.91 15.34
C LEU A 738 2.89 -28.95 15.90
N LEU A 739 1.67 -28.96 15.37
CA LEU A 739 0.64 -29.90 15.76
C LEU A 739 0.31 -30.85 14.61
N THR A 740 0.16 -32.13 14.94
CA THR A 740 -0.43 -33.14 14.05
C THR A 740 -1.95 -33.18 14.18
N LEU A 741 -2.62 -33.91 13.28
CA LEU A 741 -4.09 -33.98 13.26
C LEU A 741 -4.65 -34.64 14.51
N GLN A 742 -3.99 -35.69 14.99
CA GLN A 742 -4.37 -36.39 16.21
C GLN A 742 -4.19 -35.51 17.46
N GLN A 743 -3.11 -34.73 17.52
CA GLN A 743 -2.85 -33.82 18.63
C GLN A 743 -3.88 -32.68 18.67
N LEU A 744 -4.28 -32.15 17.51
CA LEU A 744 -5.25 -31.06 17.41
C LEU A 744 -6.69 -31.48 17.79
N GLN A 745 -7.02 -32.77 17.64
CA GLN A 745 -8.32 -33.31 18.07
C GLN A 745 -8.42 -33.51 19.59
N SER A 746 -7.30 -33.41 20.32
CA SER A 746 -7.33 -33.50 21.78
C SER A 746 -7.94 -32.25 22.41
N LYS A 747 -8.92 -32.43 23.31
CA LYS A 747 -9.63 -31.33 23.99
C LYS A 747 -8.67 -30.42 24.78
N GLU A 748 -7.65 -30.99 25.41
CA GLU A 748 -6.64 -30.24 26.18
C GLU A 748 -5.86 -29.25 25.30
N GLN A 749 -5.51 -29.63 24.07
CA GLN A 749 -4.81 -28.74 23.14
C GLN A 749 -5.73 -27.64 22.61
N GLN A 750 -7.01 -27.94 22.36
CA GLN A 750 -7.98 -26.92 21.97
C GLN A 750 -8.17 -25.85 23.07
N GLU A 751 -8.24 -26.27 24.33
CA GLU A 751 -8.29 -25.34 25.47
C GLU A 751 -7.01 -24.50 25.58
N LYS A 752 -5.83 -25.10 25.36
CA LYS A 752 -4.55 -24.36 25.34
C LYS A 752 -4.51 -23.31 24.22
N ILE A 753 -4.99 -23.67 23.03
CA ILE A 753 -5.06 -22.74 21.89
C ILE A 753 -6.00 -21.59 22.19
N GLN A 754 -7.19 -21.85 22.76
CA GLN A 754 -8.13 -20.81 23.13
C GLN A 754 -7.58 -19.86 24.20
N ARG A 755 -6.80 -20.37 25.17
CA ARG A 755 -6.13 -19.51 26.17
C ARG A 755 -5.00 -18.66 25.59
N ALA A 756 -4.37 -19.12 24.51
CA ALA A 756 -3.33 -18.37 23.81
C ALA A 756 -3.90 -17.21 22.96
N VAL A 757 -5.19 -17.25 22.63
CA VAL A 757 -5.90 -16.13 22.01
C VAL A 757 -6.33 -15.16 23.09
N VAL A 758 -5.84 -13.93 23.02
CA VAL A 758 -6.32 -12.87 23.88
C VAL A 758 -7.30 -12.01 23.08
N GLN A 759 -8.58 -12.15 23.38
CA GLN A 759 -9.63 -11.24 22.92
C GLN A 759 -9.53 -9.95 23.73
N GLN A 760 -9.49 -8.80 23.04
CA GLN A 760 -9.54 -7.48 23.70
C GLN A 760 -10.96 -6.94 23.77
#